data_AF-A0A5P0YSJ3-F1
#
_entry.id   AF-A0A5P0YSJ3-F1
#
_cell.length_a   1.000
_cell.length_b   1.000
_cell.length_c   1.000
_cell.angle_alpha   90.00
_cell.angle_beta   90.00
_cell.angle_gamma   90.00
#
_symmetry.space_group_name_H-M   'P 1'
#
loop_
_entity.id
_entity.type
_entity.pdbx_description
1 polymer ?
#
loop_
_entity_poly.entity_id
_entity_poly.type
_entity_poly.pdbx_seq_one_letter_code
_entity_poly.pdbx_strand_id
1 'polypeptide(L)'
;MTVTTDQKSSGGGEAAVPPEDLVTLTIDGAQISVPKGTLVIRAAELLGIEIPRFCDHPLLDPAGACRQCIVEVEGQRKPMASCTITCTDGMVVRSQLTSPVAEKAQRGVMELLLINHPLDCPVCDKGGECPLQNQAMSTGDPETRFEGKKRTFAKPVPVNAEVLLDRERCVLCARCTRFSNQIAGDPMIELLERGALQQVGTGEGDPLVSYFSGNTIQICPVGALTSAAYRFRSRPFDLVSSPSVCEHCSGGCATRTDHRRGKVMRRLAADDPEVNEEWICDKGRFGFRYAQRPDRLTTPLVRNPDNGKLEPASWPEALEAAARGLAGSRGRAGVLAGGRLTHEDAYAYAKFARIALGTNDVDFRARQHSAEEADFLAAHVAGRGVDLGGDGVTYRELEKAPAVLLVGLEAEEEAPGVFLRLRKAHRKHGQRTFALASHATRGLTKAGGTLLPAAPGTETEWLDALAGGVGLDDAGARAAEALRAEGAVVLVGERLAAVPGALTAALRFATATGARLVWIPRRAGERAALEAGAMPGLLPGGRPATDPRAREETATAWGVAELPRSAGRDTGQIIEAAATGELAALLVGGVEVRDLPDPARAREALDAVGFLVSLEQRPTEVTDRADVVLLDIQMPVLDGLSALPELRRAVPGARPLILTTFGEPENVLGALRGGGAGFLLKDSAPEELIRAVRAAASGDAYLSPAATRHVIDSLGSGERDDRARRARDRLADLVPREREVLELLGEGLSNAEIGVRLRMSEATVKSYVSRILAKLGCANRVQAALLARDAGLGTR
;
A
#
# COMPACT_ATOMS: atom_id res chain seq x y z
N MET A 1 8.33 14.81 13.13
CA MET A 1 8.07 15.19 11.73
C MET A 1 6.58 15.42 11.62
N THR A 2 6.22 16.69 11.76
CA THR A 2 4.89 17.25 11.70
C THR A 2 4.48 17.39 10.24
N VAL A 3 3.29 16.89 9.87
CA VAL A 3 2.65 17.24 8.60
C VAL A 3 1.54 18.23 8.95
N THR A 4 1.74 19.47 8.54
CA THR A 4 0.75 20.54 8.52
C THR A 4 -0.36 20.19 7.53
N THR A 5 -1.60 20.07 8.03
CA THR A 5 -2.79 20.04 7.18
C THR A 5 -3.34 21.46 7.02
N ASP A 6 -3.17 22.03 5.83
CA ASP A 6 -3.87 23.26 5.42
C ASP A 6 -5.35 22.94 5.16
N GLN A 7 -6.25 23.37 6.04
CA GLN A 7 -7.68 23.44 5.73
C GLN A 7 -8.00 24.81 5.13
N LYS A 8 -8.44 24.81 3.87
CA LYS A 8 -9.03 25.98 3.22
C LYS A 8 -10.39 26.30 3.84
N SER A 9 -10.55 27.54 4.25
CA SER A 9 -11.80 28.16 4.68
C SER A 9 -12.86 28.14 3.58
N SER A 10 -14.03 27.56 3.85
CA SER A 10 -15.28 27.92 3.16
C SER A 10 -16.33 28.28 4.21
N GLY A 11 -17.03 29.39 3.96
CA GLY A 11 -17.68 30.20 4.98
C GLY A 11 -19.13 29.86 5.33
N GLY A 12 -19.60 30.52 6.39
CA GLY A 12 -20.99 30.87 6.64
C GLY A 12 -21.93 29.73 7.05
N GLY A 13 -21.67 29.14 8.21
CA GLY A 13 -22.64 28.31 8.95
C GLY A 13 -22.58 28.69 10.42
N GLU A 14 -23.74 28.75 11.09
CA GLU A 14 -23.89 29.11 12.50
C GLU A 14 -22.81 28.48 13.39
N ALA A 15 -22.31 29.27 14.35
CA ALA A 15 -21.34 28.83 15.33
C ALA A 15 -21.87 27.56 16.03
N ALA A 16 -21.16 26.45 15.85
CA ALA A 16 -21.46 25.19 16.50
C ALA A 16 -21.63 25.44 18.01
N VAL A 17 -22.74 24.97 18.56
CA VAL A 17 -23.01 24.98 20.01
C VAL A 17 -21.80 24.35 20.71
N PRO A 18 -21.14 25.01 21.68
CA PRO A 18 -20.01 24.42 22.38
C PRO A 18 -20.45 23.14 23.10
N PRO A 19 -19.65 22.06 23.10
CA PRO A 19 -19.98 20.85 23.84
C PRO A 19 -20.18 21.20 25.33
N GLU A 20 -21.25 20.72 25.95
CA GLU A 20 -21.67 21.07 27.33
C GLU A 20 -20.72 20.56 28.45
N ASP A 21 -19.48 20.15 28.13
CA ASP A 21 -18.53 19.51 29.07
C ASP A 21 -17.05 19.90 28.81
N LEU A 22 -16.77 21.17 28.51
CA LEU A 22 -15.39 21.67 28.40
C LEU A 22 -14.86 22.13 29.77
N VAL A 23 -13.58 21.87 30.03
CA VAL A 23 -12.82 22.44 31.16
C VAL A 23 -11.77 23.40 30.62
N THR A 24 -11.63 24.56 31.26
CA THR A 24 -10.67 25.59 30.84
C THR A 24 -9.48 25.59 31.77
N LEU A 25 -8.27 25.53 31.21
CA LEU A 25 -7.01 25.54 31.95
C LEU A 25 -5.97 26.42 31.26
N THR A 26 -4.90 26.73 31.98
CA THR A 26 -3.77 27.50 31.47
C THR A 26 -2.51 26.63 31.46
N ILE A 27 -1.86 26.50 30.30
CA ILE A 27 -0.58 25.79 30.16
C ILE A 27 0.46 26.79 29.63
N ASP A 28 1.54 27.00 30.37
CA ASP A 28 2.62 27.93 30.00
C ASP A 28 2.13 29.36 29.67
N GLY A 29 1.08 29.81 30.38
CA GLY A 29 0.47 31.13 30.18
C GLY A 29 -0.56 31.20 29.05
N ALA A 30 -0.72 30.13 28.25
CA ALA A 30 -1.74 30.03 27.22
C ALA A 30 -3.00 29.34 27.77
N GLN A 31 -4.16 29.98 27.59
CA GLN A 31 -5.45 29.40 27.98
C GLN A 31 -5.97 28.47 26.88
N ILE A 32 -6.53 27.34 27.28
CA ILE A 32 -7.17 26.37 26.39
C ILE A 32 -8.40 25.76 27.06
N SER A 33 -9.42 25.44 26.26
CA SER A 33 -10.58 24.66 26.70
C SER A 33 -10.56 23.30 26.02
N VAL A 34 -10.65 22.22 26.81
CA VAL A 34 -10.62 20.83 26.33
C VAL A 34 -11.77 20.02 26.91
N PRO A 35 -12.19 18.91 26.27
CA PRO A 35 -13.21 18.03 26.84
C PRO A 35 -12.80 17.51 28.22
N LYS A 36 -13.77 17.42 29.13
CA LYS A 36 -13.58 16.80 30.45
C LYS A 36 -12.98 15.39 30.31
N GLY A 37 -12.01 15.07 31.18
CA GLY A 37 -11.27 13.82 31.12
C GLY A 37 -10.04 13.82 30.20
N THR A 38 -9.82 14.90 29.42
CA THR A 38 -8.56 15.11 28.68
C THR A 38 -7.38 15.16 29.65
N LEU A 39 -6.30 14.44 29.34
CA LEU A 39 -5.07 14.46 30.13
C LEU A 39 -4.25 15.73 29.83
N VAL A 40 -3.51 16.24 30.81
CA VAL A 40 -2.69 17.45 30.64
C VAL A 40 -1.72 17.32 29.48
N ILE A 41 -1.11 16.14 29.26
CA ILE A 41 -0.21 15.93 28.13
C ILE A 41 -0.89 16.09 26.77
N ARG A 42 -2.18 15.71 26.66
CA ARG A 42 -2.97 15.82 25.43
C ARG A 42 -3.39 17.27 25.19
N ALA A 43 -3.76 17.99 26.26
CA ALA A 43 -4.04 19.42 26.18
C ALA A 43 -2.81 20.24 25.75
N ALA A 44 -1.63 19.89 26.26
CA ALA A 44 -0.37 20.53 25.86
C ALA A 44 -0.04 20.32 24.37
N GLU A 45 -0.31 19.12 23.82
CA GLU A 45 -0.13 18.84 22.39
C GLU A 45 -0.99 19.73 21.48
N LEU A 46 -2.23 20.03 21.90
CA LEU A 46 -3.12 20.93 21.15
C LEU A 46 -2.58 22.37 21.08
N LEU A 47 -1.72 22.77 22.02
CA LEU A 47 -1.01 24.04 22.03
C LEU A 47 0.35 23.98 21.29
N GLY A 48 0.72 22.82 20.74
CA GLY A 48 2.04 22.60 20.15
C GLY A 48 3.17 22.48 21.18
N ILE A 49 2.85 22.29 22.47
CA ILE A 49 3.84 22.13 23.55
C ILE A 49 4.21 20.65 23.66
N GLU A 50 5.43 20.31 23.24
CA GLU A 50 5.95 18.94 23.36
C GLU A 50 6.50 18.69 24.77
N ILE A 51 5.79 17.88 25.55
CA ILE A 51 6.27 17.39 26.86
C ILE A 51 7.01 16.06 26.65
N PRO A 52 8.31 15.94 27.04
CA PRO A 52 9.09 14.72 26.89
C PRO A 52 8.44 13.48 27.51
N ARG A 53 8.57 12.32 26.84
CA ARG A 53 7.86 11.08 27.23
C ARG A 53 8.49 9.81 26.67
N PHE A 54 8.34 8.71 27.41
CA PHE A 54 8.69 7.35 26.95
C PHE A 54 7.62 6.28 27.14
N CYS A 55 6.80 6.34 28.20
CA CYS A 55 5.79 5.30 28.47
C CYS A 55 4.40 5.64 27.93
N ASP A 56 4.11 6.93 27.76
CA ASP A 56 2.83 7.45 27.28
C ASP A 56 2.64 7.17 25.79
N HIS A 57 1.45 6.74 25.37
CA HIS A 57 1.07 6.52 23.97
C HIS A 57 -0.43 6.82 23.85
N PRO A 58 -0.91 7.56 22.84
CA PRO A 58 -2.33 7.97 22.75
C PRO A 58 -3.33 6.81 22.80
N LEU A 59 -2.99 5.70 22.14
CA LEU A 59 -3.83 4.50 22.06
C LEU A 59 -3.69 3.52 23.25
N LEU A 60 -2.83 3.83 24.23
CA LEU A 60 -2.67 3.00 25.43
C LEU A 60 -3.21 3.75 26.66
N ASP A 61 -3.67 3.01 27.67
CA ASP A 61 -4.12 3.62 28.92
C ASP A 61 -2.99 4.46 29.61
N PRO A 62 -3.29 5.38 30.53
CA PRO A 62 -2.25 6.07 31.30
C PRO A 62 -1.42 5.11 32.17
N ALA A 63 -0.11 5.35 32.30
CA ALA A 63 0.78 4.51 33.12
C ALA A 63 1.70 5.28 34.08
N GLY A 64 2.24 6.43 33.68
CA GLY A 64 3.17 7.21 34.52
C GLY A 64 4.48 6.49 34.87
N ALA A 65 4.87 5.44 34.12
CA ALA A 65 6.02 4.58 34.45
C ALA A 65 7.38 5.30 34.33
N CYS A 66 7.61 6.04 33.25
CA CYS A 66 8.93 6.63 32.96
C CYS A 66 9.22 7.92 33.72
N ARG A 67 8.19 8.63 34.21
CA ARG A 67 8.30 9.96 34.85
C ARG A 67 8.94 11.08 34.00
N GLN A 68 9.19 10.85 32.72
CA GLN A 68 9.80 11.86 31.83
C GLN A 68 8.88 13.05 31.54
N CYS A 69 7.56 12.89 31.67
CA CYS A 69 6.57 13.92 31.37
C CYS A 69 6.17 14.77 32.60
N ILE A 70 7.09 14.96 33.53
CA ILE A 70 6.83 15.72 34.75
C ILE A 70 6.61 17.20 34.41
N VAL A 71 5.54 17.78 34.95
CA VAL A 71 5.17 19.20 34.87
C VAL A 71 4.88 19.76 36.26
N GLU A 72 5.01 21.07 36.43
CA GLU A 72 4.57 21.76 37.64
C GLU A 72 3.08 22.13 37.49
N VAL A 73 2.29 21.86 38.53
CA VAL A 73 0.87 22.22 38.58
C VAL A 73 0.68 23.08 39.82
N GLU A 74 0.08 24.25 39.65
CA GLU A 74 -0.11 25.19 40.75
C GLU A 74 -0.97 24.58 41.86
N GLY A 75 -0.58 24.82 43.12
CA GLY A 75 -1.20 24.21 44.29
C GLY A 75 -0.76 22.77 44.60
N GLN A 76 -0.03 22.08 43.71
CA GLN A 76 0.52 20.76 43.99
C GLN A 76 1.88 20.83 44.69
N ARG A 77 2.07 20.04 45.74
CA ARG A 77 3.33 20.03 46.52
C ARG A 77 4.51 19.43 45.77
N LYS A 78 4.25 18.62 44.75
CA LYS A 78 5.25 17.87 43.98
C LYS A 78 4.94 18.02 42.50
N PRO A 79 5.96 18.04 41.62
CA PRO A 79 5.73 17.94 40.19
C PRO A 79 4.96 16.67 39.81
N MET A 80 4.04 16.80 38.86
CA MET A 80 3.06 15.77 38.50
C MET A 80 3.36 15.20 37.12
N ALA A 81 3.05 13.92 36.91
CA ALA A 81 3.17 13.31 35.58
C ALA A 81 1.98 13.73 34.70
N SER A 82 2.23 14.51 33.65
CA SER A 82 1.19 15.05 32.76
C SER A 82 0.37 13.99 32.03
N CYS A 83 0.94 12.79 31.81
CA CYS A 83 0.24 11.68 31.16
C CYS A 83 -0.77 10.94 32.04
N THR A 84 -0.88 11.28 33.34
CA THR A 84 -1.81 10.62 34.28
C THR A 84 -2.77 11.57 34.97
N ILE A 85 -2.59 12.88 34.77
CA ILE A 85 -3.42 13.91 35.41
C ILE A 85 -4.42 14.45 34.40
N THR A 86 -5.70 14.42 34.78
CA THR A 86 -6.81 14.98 34.00
C THR A 86 -6.89 16.49 34.20
N CYS A 87 -7.24 17.20 33.13
CA CYS A 87 -7.49 18.63 33.16
C CYS A 87 -8.70 18.93 34.05
N THR A 88 -8.59 20.01 34.84
CA THR A 88 -9.67 20.53 35.69
C THR A 88 -9.81 22.02 35.43
N ASP A 89 -11.01 22.56 35.67
CA ASP A 89 -11.27 23.97 35.43
C ASP A 89 -10.42 24.87 36.34
N GLY A 90 -9.83 25.92 35.76
CA GLY A 90 -8.91 26.83 36.44
C GLY A 90 -7.52 26.25 36.72
N MET A 91 -7.21 25.03 36.25
CA MET A 91 -5.89 24.42 36.44
C MET A 91 -4.79 25.26 35.76
N VAL A 92 -3.68 25.50 36.47
CA VAL A 92 -2.50 26.18 35.91
C VAL A 92 -1.33 25.20 35.88
N VAL A 93 -0.82 24.93 34.68
CA VAL A 93 0.28 24.00 34.41
C VAL A 93 1.46 24.76 33.84
N ARG A 94 2.66 24.49 34.35
CA ARG A 94 3.94 24.98 33.82
C ARG A 94 4.78 23.79 33.37
N SER A 95 5.10 23.73 32.08
CA SER A 95 5.96 22.69 31.49
C SER A 95 7.44 22.99 31.74
N GLN A 96 8.34 22.16 31.17
CA GLN A 96 9.77 22.43 31.20
C GLN A 96 10.18 23.75 30.54
N LEU A 97 9.31 24.35 29.72
CA LEU A 97 9.58 25.63 29.06
C LEU A 97 9.49 26.81 30.02
N THR A 98 8.65 26.72 31.07
CA THR A 98 8.38 27.84 31.98
C THR A 98 8.62 27.51 33.46
N SER A 99 8.85 26.24 33.82
CA SER A 99 9.18 25.80 35.18
C SER A 99 10.59 25.22 35.27
N PRO A 100 11.51 25.88 36.00
CA PRO A 100 12.82 25.32 36.34
C PRO A 100 12.74 24.01 37.15
N VAL A 101 11.64 23.83 37.89
CA VAL A 101 11.41 22.61 38.68
C VAL A 101 11.07 21.44 37.76
N ALA A 102 10.19 21.66 36.77
CA ALA A 102 9.87 20.64 35.77
C ALA A 102 11.10 20.31 34.92
N GLU A 103 11.83 21.31 34.42
CA GLU A 103 13.06 21.10 33.64
C GLU A 103 14.09 20.26 34.41
N LYS A 104 14.39 20.64 35.67
CA LYS A 104 15.34 19.91 36.52
C LYS A 104 14.88 18.47 36.78
N ALA A 105 13.58 18.25 36.99
CA ALA A 105 13.05 16.91 37.20
C ALA A 105 13.22 16.03 35.94
N GLN A 106 12.95 16.58 34.76
CA GLN A 106 13.11 15.86 33.49
C GLN A 106 14.58 15.53 33.19
N ARG A 107 15.52 16.46 33.44
CA ARG A 107 16.98 16.18 33.36
C ARG A 107 17.41 15.05 34.29
N GLY A 108 16.94 15.08 35.55
CA GLY A 108 17.23 14.03 36.52
C GLY A 108 16.66 12.66 36.11
N VAL A 109 15.45 12.62 35.54
CA VAL A 109 14.87 11.37 35.00
C VAL A 109 15.70 10.85 33.82
N MET A 110 16.11 11.72 32.90
CA MET A 110 16.97 11.32 31.78
C MET A 110 18.27 10.68 32.27
N GLU A 111 18.92 11.26 33.27
CA GLU A 111 20.12 10.67 33.85
C GLU A 111 19.84 9.27 34.44
N LEU A 112 18.76 9.12 35.24
CA LEU A 112 18.37 7.83 35.84
C LEU A 112 18.10 6.76 34.77
N LEU A 113 17.47 7.12 33.66
CA LEU A 113 17.23 6.21 32.53
C LEU A 113 18.54 5.78 31.87
N LEU A 114 19.50 6.69 31.75
CA LEU A 114 20.80 6.46 31.12
C LEU A 114 21.81 5.72 32.03
N ILE A 115 21.63 5.73 33.36
CA ILE A 115 22.53 5.02 34.31
C ILE A 115 22.73 3.57 33.90
N ASN A 116 21.64 2.85 33.58
CA ASN A 116 21.68 1.44 33.21
C ASN A 116 21.57 1.18 31.70
N HIS A 117 21.41 2.22 30.88
CA HIS A 117 21.37 2.08 29.42
C HIS A 117 22.80 1.96 28.85
N PRO A 118 23.07 1.00 27.95
CA PRO A 118 24.40 0.81 27.36
C PRO A 118 24.72 1.92 26.35
N LEU A 119 26.01 2.19 26.13
CA LEU A 119 26.51 3.10 25.10
C LEU A 119 26.51 2.45 23.71
N ASP A 120 25.42 1.76 23.39
CA ASP A 120 25.24 0.98 22.17
C ASP A 120 24.77 1.84 20.98
N CYS A 121 24.57 3.16 21.14
CA CYS A 121 24.05 4.03 20.09
C CYS A 121 24.73 3.85 18.72
N PRO A 122 26.07 3.70 18.61
CA PRO A 122 26.73 3.48 17.33
C PRO A 122 26.40 2.16 16.64
N VAL A 123 25.96 1.14 17.38
CA VAL A 123 25.61 -0.19 16.85
C VAL A 123 24.10 -0.43 16.82
N CYS A 124 23.31 0.25 17.66
CA CYS A 124 21.88 0.13 17.81
C CYS A 124 21.10 0.45 16.52
N ASP A 125 20.25 -0.45 16.02
CA ASP A 125 19.48 -0.27 14.78
C ASP A 125 18.59 0.98 14.78
N LYS A 126 18.07 1.34 15.96
CA LYS A 126 17.19 2.49 16.15
C LYS A 126 17.96 3.81 16.31
N GLY A 127 19.29 3.78 16.31
CA GLY A 127 20.12 4.99 16.33
C GLY A 127 19.79 5.89 15.14
N GLY A 128 19.50 7.16 15.40
CA GLY A 128 19.00 8.15 14.42
C GLY A 128 17.48 8.34 14.44
N GLU A 129 16.71 7.38 14.97
CA GLU A 129 15.24 7.49 15.12
C GLU A 129 14.77 7.15 16.55
N CYS A 130 15.67 7.10 17.52
CA CYS A 130 15.41 6.67 18.89
C CYS A 130 14.95 7.86 19.75
N PRO A 131 13.69 7.88 20.25
CA PRO A 131 13.25 8.89 21.21
C PRO A 131 14.19 9.09 22.40
N LEU A 132 14.79 8.04 22.95
CA LEU A 132 15.74 8.18 24.08
C LEU A 132 16.99 8.95 23.67
N GLN A 133 17.53 8.69 22.48
CA GLN A 133 18.68 9.43 21.96
C GLN A 133 18.33 10.91 21.76
N ASN A 134 17.18 11.18 21.12
CA ASN A 134 16.75 12.54 20.82
C ASN A 134 16.50 13.34 22.11
N GLN A 135 15.79 12.75 23.07
CA GLN A 135 15.50 13.39 24.36
C GLN A 135 16.74 13.50 25.26
N ALA A 136 17.72 12.59 25.15
CA ALA A 136 19.02 12.77 25.81
C ALA A 136 19.78 13.98 25.25
N MET A 137 19.69 14.25 23.96
CA MET A 137 20.31 15.43 23.35
C MET A 137 19.58 16.74 23.70
N SER A 138 18.24 16.73 23.81
CA SER A 138 17.46 17.94 24.09
C SER A 138 17.29 18.24 25.59
N THR A 139 17.20 17.20 26.42
CA THR A 139 16.75 17.27 27.82
C THR A 139 17.70 16.55 28.77
N GLY A 140 18.78 15.92 28.28
CA GLY A 140 19.81 15.30 29.10
C GLY A 140 20.97 16.24 29.41
N ASP A 141 21.77 15.85 30.41
CA ASP A 141 23.07 16.47 30.68
C ASP A 141 24.15 15.87 29.76
N PRO A 142 25.15 16.67 29.32
CA PRO A 142 26.21 16.20 28.43
C PRO A 142 27.18 15.21 29.10
N GLU A 143 27.27 15.24 30.42
CA GLU A 143 28.15 14.40 31.23
C GLU A 143 27.33 13.55 32.20
N THR A 144 27.78 12.32 32.45
CA THR A 144 27.16 11.44 33.44
C THR A 144 27.92 11.53 34.76
N ARG A 145 27.18 11.57 35.87
CA ARG A 145 27.76 11.47 37.22
C ARG A 145 27.93 10.01 37.67
N PHE A 146 27.47 9.06 36.86
CA PHE A 146 27.50 7.64 37.21
C PHE A 146 28.80 6.97 36.73
N GLU A 147 29.66 6.66 37.70
CA GLU A 147 30.95 5.97 37.48
C GLU A 147 30.88 4.46 37.74
N GLY A 148 29.71 3.95 38.13
CA GLY A 148 29.51 2.55 38.46
C GLY A 148 29.45 1.62 37.24
N LYS A 149 29.37 0.31 37.51
CA LYS A 149 29.18 -0.70 36.46
C LYS A 149 27.72 -0.74 36.02
N LYS A 150 27.47 -0.53 34.73
CA LYS A 150 26.14 -0.71 34.12
C LYS A 150 25.75 -2.19 34.10
N ARG A 151 24.46 -2.48 34.23
CA ARG A 151 23.94 -3.85 34.08
C ARG A 151 24.14 -4.37 32.64
N THR A 152 24.42 -5.65 32.51
CA THR A 152 24.61 -6.33 31.21
C THR A 152 23.79 -7.60 31.15
N PHE A 153 23.22 -7.89 29.99
CA PHE A 153 22.42 -9.10 29.75
C PHE A 153 22.91 -9.85 28.52
N ALA A 154 22.56 -11.14 28.41
CA ALA A 154 22.71 -11.86 27.14
C ALA A 154 21.86 -11.16 26.06
N LYS A 155 22.47 -10.89 24.90
CA LYS A 155 21.87 -10.20 23.76
C LYS A 155 22.37 -10.76 22.41
N PRO A 156 21.52 -10.85 21.37
CA PRO A 156 20.07 -10.72 21.42
C PRO A 156 19.42 -11.99 22.01
N VAL A 157 18.26 -11.85 22.65
CA VAL A 157 17.38 -12.98 23.00
C VAL A 157 16.23 -13.02 21.99
N PRO A 158 15.96 -14.16 21.32
CA PRO A 158 14.79 -14.27 20.46
C PRO A 158 13.52 -14.34 21.32
N VAL A 159 12.59 -13.41 21.11
CA VAL A 159 11.25 -13.48 21.72
C VAL A 159 10.28 -14.26 20.83
N ASN A 160 10.50 -14.22 19.51
CA ASN A 160 9.96 -15.18 18.54
C ASN A 160 10.89 -15.22 17.30
N ALA A 161 10.41 -15.82 16.19
CA ALA A 161 11.20 -15.94 14.96
C ALA A 161 11.51 -14.59 14.27
N GLU A 162 10.66 -13.57 14.45
CA GLU A 162 10.76 -12.28 13.75
C GLU A 162 11.22 -11.13 14.65
N VAL A 163 11.12 -11.28 15.98
CA VAL A 163 11.41 -10.24 16.98
C VAL A 163 12.55 -10.66 17.90
N LEU A 164 13.55 -9.79 18.05
CA LEU A 164 14.70 -9.94 18.93
C LEU A 164 14.69 -8.90 20.05
N LEU A 165 15.19 -9.28 21.23
CA LEU A 165 15.24 -8.47 22.43
C LEU A 165 16.67 -8.27 22.94
N ASP A 166 17.12 -7.02 22.95
CA ASP A 166 18.32 -6.54 23.65
C ASP A 166 17.93 -5.90 24.99
N ARG A 167 17.84 -6.72 26.04
CA ARG A 167 17.28 -6.30 27.36
C ARG A 167 17.95 -5.09 27.98
N GLU A 168 19.27 -4.97 27.87
CA GLU A 168 20.02 -3.84 28.43
C GLU A 168 19.65 -2.49 27.80
N ARG A 169 19.18 -2.46 26.56
CA ARG A 169 18.69 -1.22 25.92
C ARG A 169 17.30 -0.81 26.41
N CYS A 170 16.59 -1.67 27.13
CA CYS A 170 15.23 -1.38 27.60
C CYS A 170 15.23 -0.37 28.76
N VAL A 171 14.36 0.65 28.64
CA VAL A 171 14.12 1.67 29.67
C VAL A 171 12.90 1.37 30.55
N LEU A 172 12.37 0.14 30.50
CA LEU A 172 11.26 -0.33 31.33
C LEU A 172 9.99 0.55 31.26
N CYS A 173 9.73 1.15 30.10
CA CYS A 173 8.56 2.00 29.88
C CYS A 173 7.22 1.24 29.83
N ALA A 174 7.27 -0.10 29.82
CA ALA A 174 6.13 -1.00 29.71
C ALA A 174 5.26 -0.87 28.43
N ARG A 175 5.65 -0.09 27.41
CA ARG A 175 4.83 0.06 26.18
C ARG A 175 4.57 -1.27 25.48
N CYS A 176 5.59 -2.14 25.35
CA CYS A 176 5.44 -3.43 24.67
C CYS A 176 4.49 -4.39 25.42
N THR A 177 4.66 -4.53 26.74
CA THR A 177 3.82 -5.40 27.58
C THR A 177 2.37 -4.92 27.60
N ARG A 178 2.19 -3.60 27.70
CA ARG A 178 0.88 -2.97 27.65
C ARG A 178 0.22 -3.06 26.29
N PHE A 179 0.96 -2.93 25.19
CA PHE A 179 0.43 -3.22 23.85
C PHE A 179 -0.07 -4.67 23.76
N SER A 180 0.76 -5.62 24.18
CA SER A 180 0.46 -7.05 24.15
C SER A 180 -0.85 -7.36 24.89
N ASN A 181 -1.02 -6.77 26.08
CA ASN A 181 -2.21 -6.97 26.91
C ASN A 181 -3.43 -6.15 26.43
N GLN A 182 -3.28 -4.84 26.29
CA GLN A 182 -4.38 -3.89 26.09
C GLN A 182 -4.91 -3.86 24.66
N ILE A 183 -4.05 -4.09 23.66
CA ILE A 183 -4.40 -4.01 22.24
C ILE A 183 -4.54 -5.43 21.66
N ALA A 184 -3.45 -6.18 21.56
CA ALA A 184 -3.46 -7.51 20.93
C ALA A 184 -4.25 -8.56 21.74
N GLY A 185 -4.29 -8.42 23.07
CA GLY A 185 -4.89 -9.41 23.96
C GLY A 185 -4.07 -10.68 24.13
N ASP A 186 -2.77 -10.60 23.85
CA ASP A 186 -1.81 -11.70 23.96
C ASP A 186 -0.74 -11.32 25.01
N PRO A 187 -1.02 -11.44 26.32
CA PRO A 187 -0.10 -11.02 27.40
C PRO A 187 1.07 -12.01 27.57
N MET A 188 1.85 -12.19 26.52
CA MET A 188 2.97 -13.16 26.45
C MET A 188 4.34 -12.51 26.69
N ILE A 189 4.41 -11.18 26.66
CA ILE A 189 5.60 -10.39 27.01
C ILE A 189 5.28 -9.52 28.22
N GLU A 190 6.07 -9.65 29.28
CA GLU A 190 5.81 -9.05 30.59
C GLU A 190 7.07 -8.49 31.25
N LEU A 191 6.87 -7.72 32.33
CA LEU A 191 7.96 -7.27 33.20
C LEU A 191 8.23 -8.33 34.29
N LEU A 192 9.31 -9.07 34.11
CA LEU A 192 9.82 -10.04 35.07
C LEU A 192 10.69 -9.36 36.13
N GLU A 193 10.88 -10.03 37.26
CA GLU A 193 11.66 -9.53 38.41
C GLU A 193 11.11 -8.23 39.03
N ARG A 194 11.87 -7.63 39.97
CA ARG A 194 11.49 -6.40 40.67
C ARG A 194 12.68 -5.44 40.84
N GLY A 195 12.38 -4.15 40.99
CA GLY A 195 13.37 -3.12 41.24
C GLY A 195 14.40 -3.01 40.11
N ALA A 196 15.69 -2.91 40.45
CA ALA A 196 16.77 -2.77 39.47
C ALA A 196 16.96 -4.00 38.55
N LEU A 197 16.51 -5.18 38.98
CA LEU A 197 16.56 -6.43 38.22
C LEU A 197 15.41 -6.57 37.23
N GLN A 198 14.42 -5.68 37.29
CA GLN A 198 13.26 -5.74 36.42
C GLN A 198 13.67 -5.70 34.94
N GLN A 199 13.08 -6.60 34.17
CA GLN A 199 13.40 -6.80 32.76
C GLN A 199 12.16 -7.19 31.97
N VAL A 200 12.12 -6.77 30.71
CA VAL A 200 11.14 -7.31 29.75
C VAL A 200 11.57 -8.72 29.36
N GLY A 201 10.62 -9.65 29.31
CA GLY A 201 10.86 -11.02 28.87
C GLY A 201 9.54 -11.76 28.58
N THR A 202 9.66 -13.01 28.16
CA THR A 202 8.55 -13.95 28.02
C THR A 202 8.63 -15.02 29.13
N GLY A 203 7.59 -15.84 29.28
CA GLY A 203 7.64 -17.02 30.15
C GLY A 203 8.74 -18.00 29.73
N GLU A 204 9.27 -18.78 30.67
CA GLU A 204 10.25 -19.82 30.35
C GLU A 204 9.63 -20.86 29.40
N GLY A 205 10.17 -20.96 28.18
CA GLY A 205 9.66 -21.86 27.15
C GLY A 205 8.49 -21.34 26.33
N ASP A 206 7.95 -20.15 26.66
CA ASP A 206 6.76 -19.58 26.01
C ASP A 206 7.16 -18.43 25.07
N PRO A 207 7.25 -18.63 23.75
CA PRO A 207 7.55 -17.54 22.82
C PRO A 207 6.36 -16.57 22.67
N LEU A 208 6.64 -15.35 22.19
CA LEU A 208 5.62 -14.39 21.81
C LEU A 208 4.92 -14.84 20.52
N VAL A 209 3.82 -15.58 20.66
CA VAL A 209 2.96 -16.06 19.55
C VAL A 209 1.72 -15.17 19.43
N SER A 210 1.84 -14.10 18.66
CA SER A 210 0.75 -13.15 18.41
C SER A 210 0.75 -12.75 16.94
N TYR A 211 -0.43 -12.52 16.36
CA TYR A 211 -0.59 -11.93 15.03
C TYR A 211 -0.14 -10.46 14.95
N PHE A 212 0.21 -9.85 16.08
CA PHE A 212 0.55 -8.43 16.17
C PHE A 212 1.92 -8.19 16.80
N SER A 213 2.78 -9.22 16.88
CA SER A 213 4.06 -9.16 17.59
C SER A 213 5.00 -8.09 17.03
N GLY A 214 4.97 -7.82 15.73
CA GLY A 214 5.79 -6.80 15.09
C GLY A 214 5.51 -5.37 15.56
N ASN A 215 4.31 -5.08 16.08
CA ASN A 215 4.02 -3.76 16.64
C ASN A 215 4.80 -3.50 17.93
N THR A 216 5.27 -4.54 18.64
CA THR A 216 6.12 -4.34 19.82
C THR A 216 7.47 -3.71 19.47
N ILE A 217 7.96 -3.91 18.24
CA ILE A 217 9.17 -3.24 17.72
C ILE A 217 8.91 -1.75 17.50
N GLN A 218 7.77 -1.41 16.86
CA GLN A 218 7.41 -0.04 16.53
C GLN A 218 7.13 0.78 17.80
N ILE A 219 6.34 0.23 18.72
CA ILE A 219 5.91 0.93 19.93
C ILE A 219 7.06 1.14 20.94
N CYS A 220 8.11 0.32 20.87
CA CYS A 220 9.27 0.42 21.75
C CYS A 220 10.01 1.74 21.49
N PRO A 221 10.16 2.66 22.46
CA PRO A 221 10.79 3.96 22.24
C PRO A 221 12.33 3.89 22.16
N VAL A 222 12.90 2.69 22.27
CA VAL A 222 14.34 2.42 22.30
C VAL A 222 14.67 1.23 21.42
N GLY A 223 15.96 1.01 21.13
CA GLY A 223 16.39 -0.12 20.30
C GLY A 223 16.45 -1.47 21.03
N ALA A 224 15.54 -1.70 22.00
CA ALA A 224 15.49 -2.94 22.76
C ALA A 224 14.78 -4.07 21.99
N LEU A 225 13.67 -3.76 21.31
CA LEU A 225 12.97 -4.71 20.44
C LEU A 225 13.27 -4.35 18.99
N THR A 226 13.76 -5.30 18.21
CA THR A 226 14.10 -5.10 16.79
C THR A 226 13.63 -6.29 15.95
N SER A 227 13.51 -6.09 14.64
CA SER A 227 13.22 -7.17 13.71
C SER A 227 14.47 -8.00 13.44
N ALA A 228 14.35 -9.33 13.51
CA ALA A 228 15.42 -10.26 13.18
C ALA A 228 15.95 -10.06 11.74
N ALA A 229 15.05 -9.77 10.79
CA ALA A 229 15.41 -9.54 9.40
C ALA A 229 16.10 -8.19 9.16
N TYR A 230 15.71 -7.15 9.90
CA TYR A 230 16.21 -5.78 9.72
C TYR A 230 17.48 -5.47 10.53
N ARG A 231 17.75 -6.22 11.59
CA ARG A 231 18.88 -6.00 12.48
C ARG A 231 20.21 -5.88 11.72
N PHE A 232 20.90 -4.77 11.93
CA PHE A 232 22.17 -4.38 11.31
C PHE A 232 22.17 -4.31 9.77
N ARG A 233 21.01 -4.14 9.13
CA ARG A 233 20.91 -4.05 7.66
C ARG A 233 21.06 -2.63 7.11
N SER A 234 20.56 -1.63 7.83
CA SER A 234 20.58 -0.22 7.40
C SER A 234 20.44 0.71 8.59
N ARG A 235 20.84 1.98 8.42
CA ARG A 235 20.48 3.05 9.35
C ARG A 235 19.17 3.72 8.93
N PRO A 236 18.39 4.27 9.88
CA PRO A 236 17.16 5.00 9.55
C PRO A 236 17.38 6.15 8.55
N PHE A 237 18.48 6.88 8.68
CA PHE A 237 18.83 7.99 7.76
C PHE A 237 19.33 7.54 6.38
N ASP A 238 19.59 6.24 6.17
CA ASP A 238 19.91 5.67 4.85
C ASP A 238 18.64 5.22 4.08
N LEU A 239 17.47 5.26 4.72
CA LEU A 239 16.21 4.76 4.16
C LEU A 239 15.42 5.90 3.51
N VAL A 240 14.77 5.58 2.39
CA VAL A 240 13.68 6.38 1.86
C VAL A 240 12.38 5.81 2.39
N SER A 241 11.56 6.65 3.02
CA SER A 241 10.25 6.27 3.57
C SER A 241 9.14 6.72 2.62
N SER A 242 8.25 5.80 2.25
CA SER A 242 7.11 6.10 1.37
C SER A 242 5.80 5.65 2.02
N PRO A 243 4.74 6.48 2.02
CA PRO A 243 3.39 6.04 2.37
C PRO A 243 2.93 4.93 1.41
N SER A 244 2.21 3.95 1.94
CA SER A 244 1.72 2.79 1.19
C SER A 244 0.54 2.13 1.91
N VAL A 245 -0.02 1.07 1.33
CA VAL A 245 -1.16 0.32 1.87
C VAL A 245 -0.82 -1.18 1.86
N CYS A 246 -1.28 -1.90 2.88
CA CYS A 246 -1.10 -3.34 3.00
C CYS A 246 -1.91 -4.12 1.93
N GLU A 247 -1.24 -5.04 1.25
CA GLU A 247 -1.73 -5.77 0.08
C GLU A 247 -2.23 -7.20 0.40
N HIS A 248 -2.32 -7.57 1.67
CA HIS A 248 -2.59 -8.97 2.06
C HIS A 248 -4.08 -9.29 2.23
N CYS A 249 -4.71 -8.77 3.29
CA CYS A 249 -6.13 -8.95 3.57
C CYS A 249 -6.94 -7.75 3.09
N SER A 250 -8.27 -7.83 3.14
CA SER A 250 -9.19 -6.75 2.77
C SER A 250 -9.15 -5.51 3.67
N GLY A 251 -8.43 -5.56 4.80
CA GLY A 251 -8.40 -4.48 5.79
C GLY A 251 -7.70 -3.19 5.35
N GLY A 252 -6.88 -3.22 4.29
CA GLY A 252 -6.31 -2.01 3.67
C GLY A 252 -5.49 -1.13 4.60
N CYS A 253 -4.79 -1.69 5.59
CA CYS A 253 -4.07 -0.89 6.60
C CYS A 253 -3.04 0.05 5.96
N ALA A 254 -3.00 1.30 6.43
CA ALA A 254 -2.01 2.29 6.06
C ALA A 254 -0.63 1.89 6.59
N THR A 255 0.40 2.00 5.75
CA THR A 255 1.77 1.62 6.07
C THR A 255 2.77 2.67 5.63
N ARG A 256 3.93 2.66 6.27
CA ARG A 256 5.15 3.32 5.81
C ARG A 256 6.14 2.25 5.34
N THR A 257 6.47 2.26 4.06
CA THR A 257 7.45 1.34 3.48
C THR A 257 8.81 2.00 3.41
N ASP A 258 9.77 1.47 4.15
CA ASP A 258 11.15 1.97 4.17
C ASP A 258 11.99 1.12 3.22
N HIS A 259 12.60 1.76 2.21
CA HIS A 259 13.38 1.07 1.20
C HIS A 259 14.76 1.71 1.00
N ARG A 260 15.69 0.91 0.48
CA ARG A 260 17.06 1.33 0.17
C ARG A 260 17.54 0.62 -1.09
N ARG A 261 18.02 1.40 -2.08
CA ARG A 261 18.52 0.87 -3.36
C ARG A 261 17.52 -0.09 -4.03
N GLY A 262 16.25 0.32 -4.11
CA GLY A 262 15.16 -0.46 -4.71
C GLY A 262 14.69 -1.68 -3.91
N LYS A 263 15.22 -1.93 -2.69
CA LYS A 263 14.81 -3.05 -1.84
C LYS A 263 14.03 -2.55 -0.62
N VAL A 264 12.86 -3.15 -0.38
CA VAL A 264 12.10 -2.91 0.84
C VAL A 264 12.85 -3.52 2.02
N MET A 265 13.21 -2.69 3.00
CA MET A 265 13.99 -3.12 4.17
C MET A 265 13.09 -3.45 5.35
N ARG A 266 12.01 -2.68 5.55
CA ARG A 266 10.99 -2.90 6.58
C ARG A 266 9.69 -2.17 6.22
N ARG A 267 8.59 -2.61 6.83
CA ARG A 267 7.31 -1.89 6.81
C ARG A 267 6.90 -1.50 8.22
N LEU A 268 6.45 -0.25 8.36
CA LEU A 268 5.85 0.26 9.58
C LEU A 268 4.36 0.52 9.41
N ALA A 269 3.59 0.48 10.49
CA ALA A 269 2.23 1.01 10.46
C ALA A 269 2.30 2.53 10.31
N ALA A 270 1.51 3.10 9.40
CA ALA A 270 1.24 4.52 9.39
C ALA A 270 0.02 4.80 10.28
N ASP A 271 -0.10 6.04 10.74
CA ASP A 271 -1.26 6.50 11.52
C ASP A 271 -2.42 6.81 10.57
N ASP A 272 -3.47 5.99 10.65
CA ASP A 272 -4.75 6.21 10.01
C ASP A 272 -5.87 5.88 11.01
N PRO A 273 -6.41 6.90 11.72
CA PRO A 273 -7.43 6.71 12.73
C PRO A 273 -8.73 6.07 12.22
N GLU A 274 -9.05 6.19 10.93
CA GLU A 274 -10.25 5.58 10.33
C GLU A 274 -10.05 4.10 10.04
N VAL A 275 -8.84 3.68 9.65
CA VAL A 275 -8.56 2.29 9.27
C VAL A 275 -7.93 1.53 10.42
N ASN A 276 -6.62 1.66 10.61
CA ASN A 276 -5.83 0.77 11.45
C ASN A 276 -5.25 1.45 12.71
N GLU A 277 -5.61 2.71 12.96
CA GLU A 277 -4.96 3.59 13.93
C GLU A 277 -3.44 3.54 13.69
N GLU A 278 -2.67 2.98 14.61
CA GLU A 278 -1.21 2.81 14.44
C GLU A 278 -0.77 1.33 14.38
N TRP A 279 -1.69 0.39 14.12
CA TRP A 279 -1.42 -1.05 14.25
C TRP A 279 -1.54 -1.80 12.93
N ILE A 280 -0.66 -2.77 12.68
CA ILE A 280 -0.82 -3.72 11.56
C ILE A 280 -0.53 -5.14 12.03
N CYS A 281 -1.16 -6.13 11.41
CA CYS A 281 -0.82 -7.53 11.67
C CYS A 281 0.57 -7.90 11.12
N ASP A 282 1.09 -9.03 11.57
CA ASP A 282 2.41 -9.54 11.22
C ASP A 282 2.51 -9.94 9.73
N LYS A 283 1.38 -10.28 9.10
CA LYS A 283 1.30 -10.42 7.63
C LYS A 283 1.71 -9.12 6.95
N GLY A 284 1.07 -8.00 7.29
CA GLY A 284 1.42 -6.65 6.78
C GLY A 284 2.82 -6.18 7.17
N ARG A 285 3.29 -6.60 8.34
CA ARG A 285 4.60 -6.22 8.88
C ARG A 285 5.77 -6.89 8.16
N PHE A 286 5.68 -8.20 7.93
CA PHE A 286 6.81 -9.04 7.53
C PHE A 286 6.62 -9.71 6.16
N GLY A 287 5.39 -9.73 5.63
CA GLY A 287 4.98 -10.44 4.42
C GLY A 287 5.43 -9.84 3.08
N PHE A 288 6.45 -8.98 3.04
CA PHE A 288 6.88 -8.26 1.84
C PHE A 288 8.10 -8.88 1.12
N ARG A 289 8.76 -9.88 1.73
CA ARG A 289 10.04 -10.43 1.23
C ARG A 289 9.91 -11.21 -0.09
N TYR A 290 8.69 -11.54 -0.51
CA TYR A 290 8.44 -12.29 -1.75
C TYR A 290 9.02 -11.59 -3.00
N ALA A 291 9.00 -10.25 -3.03
CA ALA A 291 9.51 -9.45 -4.14
C ALA A 291 11.05 -9.53 -4.29
N GLN A 292 11.76 -10.03 -3.28
CA GLN A 292 13.24 -10.11 -3.26
C GLN A 292 13.74 -11.56 -3.31
N ARG A 293 12.84 -12.54 -3.55
CA ARG A 293 13.25 -13.94 -3.63
C ARG A 293 14.04 -14.20 -4.93
N PRO A 294 15.09 -15.04 -4.90
CA PRO A 294 15.92 -15.31 -6.07
C PRO A 294 15.16 -15.94 -7.25
N ASP A 295 14.07 -16.62 -6.97
CA ASP A 295 13.19 -17.25 -7.96
C ASP A 295 12.07 -16.31 -8.43
N ARG A 296 12.15 -15.01 -8.14
CA ARG A 296 11.30 -14.01 -8.80
C ARG A 296 11.58 -14.04 -10.30
N LEU A 297 10.54 -14.16 -11.09
CA LEU A 297 10.62 -14.11 -12.53
C LEU A 297 11.01 -12.69 -12.94
N THR A 298 11.98 -12.56 -13.85
CA THR A 298 12.50 -11.24 -14.27
C THR A 298 12.56 -11.03 -15.78
N THR A 299 12.30 -12.05 -16.59
CA THR A 299 12.19 -11.95 -18.05
C THR A 299 11.01 -12.78 -18.53
N PRO A 300 10.24 -12.34 -19.54
CA PRO A 300 9.18 -13.16 -20.12
C PRO A 300 9.69 -14.54 -20.52
N LEU A 301 8.83 -15.54 -20.41
CA LEU A 301 9.13 -16.90 -20.84
C LEU A 301 8.11 -17.32 -21.89
N VAL A 302 8.57 -17.98 -22.95
CA VAL A 302 7.71 -18.56 -24.00
C VAL A 302 8.01 -20.04 -24.11
N ARG A 303 6.96 -20.84 -24.27
CA ARG A 303 7.10 -22.28 -24.44
C ARG A 303 7.58 -22.57 -25.86
N ASN A 304 8.72 -23.24 -25.95
CA ASN A 304 9.26 -23.68 -27.21
C ASN A 304 8.45 -24.88 -27.72
N PRO A 305 7.83 -24.80 -28.92
CA PRO A 305 6.98 -25.87 -29.43
C PRO A 305 7.74 -27.16 -29.75
N ASP A 306 9.05 -27.09 -30.01
CA ASP A 306 9.86 -28.25 -30.41
C ASP A 306 10.25 -29.15 -29.22
N ASN A 307 10.46 -28.54 -28.05
CA ASN A 307 10.93 -29.24 -26.85
C ASN A 307 9.96 -29.16 -25.65
N GLY A 308 8.90 -28.36 -25.76
CA GLY A 308 7.86 -28.17 -24.76
C GLY A 308 8.30 -27.42 -23.49
N LYS A 309 9.48 -26.81 -23.45
CA LYS A 309 10.02 -26.11 -22.27
C LYS A 309 9.82 -24.60 -22.35
N LEU A 310 9.64 -23.96 -21.19
CA LEU A 310 9.67 -22.50 -21.08
C LEU A 310 11.11 -22.01 -21.21
N GLU A 311 11.33 -21.08 -22.14
CA GLU A 311 12.62 -20.47 -22.42
C GLU A 311 12.52 -18.94 -22.29
N PRO A 312 13.56 -18.25 -21.80
CA PRO A 312 13.61 -16.80 -21.79
C PRO A 312 13.38 -16.20 -23.17
N ALA A 313 12.43 -15.28 -23.26
CA ALA A 313 12.02 -14.61 -24.49
C ALA A 313 12.09 -13.09 -24.35
N SER A 314 12.18 -12.41 -25.49
CA SER A 314 12.04 -10.95 -25.50
C SER A 314 10.59 -10.53 -25.28
N TRP A 315 10.38 -9.29 -24.83
CA TRP A 315 9.04 -8.72 -24.67
C TRP A 315 8.18 -8.75 -25.95
N PRO A 316 8.69 -8.31 -27.12
CA PRO A 316 7.92 -8.37 -28.36
C PRO A 316 7.54 -9.79 -28.77
N GLU A 317 8.47 -10.74 -28.64
CA GLU A 317 8.24 -12.15 -28.94
C GLU A 317 7.13 -12.75 -28.05
N ALA A 318 7.23 -12.52 -26.74
CA ALA A 318 6.24 -13.03 -25.79
C ALA A 318 4.86 -12.38 -25.99
N LEU A 319 4.80 -11.08 -26.27
CA LEU A 319 3.55 -10.38 -26.57
C LEU A 319 2.95 -10.83 -27.90
N GLU A 320 3.77 -11.09 -28.93
CA GLU A 320 3.30 -11.60 -30.20
C GLU A 320 2.73 -13.02 -30.05
N ALA A 321 3.43 -13.89 -29.31
CA ALA A 321 2.95 -15.23 -28.99
C ALA A 321 1.61 -15.20 -28.24
N ALA A 322 1.51 -14.37 -27.19
CA ALA A 322 0.29 -14.18 -26.42
C ALA A 322 -0.85 -13.63 -27.28
N ALA A 323 -0.59 -12.61 -28.09
CA ALA A 323 -1.58 -12.02 -28.98
C ALA A 323 -2.08 -13.03 -30.01
N ARG A 324 -1.19 -13.82 -30.61
CA ARG A 324 -1.53 -14.84 -31.59
C ARG A 324 -2.44 -15.92 -31.00
N GLY A 325 -2.07 -16.47 -29.84
CA GLY A 325 -2.85 -17.53 -29.18
C GLY A 325 -4.21 -17.03 -28.66
N LEU A 326 -4.26 -15.84 -28.07
CA LEU A 326 -5.50 -15.24 -27.56
C LEU A 326 -6.42 -14.77 -28.68
N ALA A 327 -5.90 -14.14 -29.75
CA ALA A 327 -6.71 -13.70 -30.88
C ALA A 327 -7.32 -14.89 -31.65
N GLY A 328 -6.58 -15.99 -31.77
CA GLY A 328 -7.08 -17.25 -32.33
C GLY A 328 -8.24 -17.87 -31.52
N SER A 329 -8.43 -17.45 -30.28
CA SER A 329 -9.42 -17.96 -29.34
C SER A 329 -10.49 -16.93 -28.95
N ARG A 330 -10.64 -15.85 -29.74
CA ARG A 330 -11.63 -14.79 -29.46
C ARG A 330 -13.05 -15.37 -29.34
N GLY A 331 -13.76 -15.03 -28.27
CA GLY A 331 -15.07 -15.56 -27.89
C GLY A 331 -15.03 -16.92 -27.19
N ARG A 332 -13.86 -17.57 -27.14
CA ARG A 332 -13.59 -18.87 -26.50
C ARG A 332 -12.38 -18.79 -25.56
N ALA A 333 -12.18 -17.63 -24.92
CA ALA A 333 -11.13 -17.42 -23.94
C ALA A 333 -11.72 -16.98 -22.60
N GLY A 334 -11.10 -17.40 -21.49
CA GLY A 334 -11.47 -17.01 -20.13
C GLY A 334 -10.34 -16.28 -19.40
N VAL A 335 -10.69 -15.45 -18.43
CA VAL A 335 -9.75 -14.64 -17.64
C VAL A 335 -9.93 -14.89 -16.14
N LEU A 336 -8.86 -15.31 -15.47
CA LEU A 336 -8.82 -15.52 -14.02
C LEU A 336 -7.80 -14.55 -13.40
N ALA A 337 -8.27 -13.48 -12.78
CA ALA A 337 -7.42 -12.32 -12.44
C ALA A 337 -7.01 -12.24 -10.94
N GLY A 338 -7.65 -13.02 -10.07
CA GLY A 338 -7.35 -13.09 -8.63
C GLY A 338 -7.73 -11.84 -7.82
N GLY A 339 -7.88 -12.01 -6.51
CA GLY A 339 -8.35 -10.95 -5.59
C GLY A 339 -7.28 -9.97 -5.05
N ARG A 340 -6.05 -9.93 -5.58
CA ARG A 340 -4.96 -9.05 -5.07
C ARG A 340 -4.69 -7.82 -5.93
N LEU A 341 -5.42 -7.68 -7.03
CA LEU A 341 -5.18 -6.63 -8.01
C LEU A 341 -5.52 -5.25 -7.46
N THR A 342 -4.89 -4.24 -8.04
CA THR A 342 -5.37 -2.86 -7.93
C THR A 342 -6.69 -2.70 -8.68
N HIS A 343 -7.38 -1.59 -8.43
CA HIS A 343 -8.58 -1.24 -9.17
C HIS A 343 -8.30 -1.09 -10.67
N GLU A 344 -7.17 -0.46 -11.01
CA GLU A 344 -6.73 -0.20 -12.37
C GLU A 344 -6.46 -1.50 -13.13
N ASP A 345 -5.75 -2.44 -12.51
CA ASP A 345 -5.44 -3.73 -13.12
C ASP A 345 -6.72 -4.56 -13.30
N ALA A 346 -7.59 -4.61 -12.28
CA ALA A 346 -8.87 -5.31 -12.41
C ALA A 346 -9.75 -4.73 -13.52
N TYR A 347 -9.78 -3.40 -13.66
CA TYR A 347 -10.47 -2.72 -14.76
C TYR A 347 -9.83 -3.06 -16.12
N ALA A 348 -8.50 -3.14 -16.19
CA ALA A 348 -7.79 -3.55 -17.39
C ALA A 348 -8.14 -4.98 -17.79
N TYR A 349 -8.17 -5.94 -16.87
CA TYR A 349 -8.62 -7.32 -17.14
C TYR A 349 -10.07 -7.36 -17.61
N ALA A 350 -10.97 -6.66 -16.91
CA ALA A 350 -12.38 -6.58 -17.24
C ALA A 350 -12.64 -6.00 -18.64
N LYS A 351 -11.89 -4.95 -19.01
CA LYS A 351 -11.95 -4.31 -20.33
C LYS A 351 -11.30 -5.16 -21.41
N PHE A 352 -10.15 -5.78 -21.12
CA PHE A 352 -9.44 -6.66 -22.04
C PHE A 352 -10.29 -7.88 -22.42
N ALA A 353 -10.89 -8.55 -21.43
CA ALA A 353 -11.78 -9.69 -21.66
C ALA A 353 -12.92 -9.32 -22.62
N ARG A 354 -13.59 -8.20 -22.38
CA ARG A 354 -14.79 -7.80 -23.14
C ARG A 354 -14.48 -7.25 -24.52
N ILE A 355 -13.41 -6.47 -24.67
CA ILE A 355 -13.06 -5.83 -25.94
C ILE A 355 -12.19 -6.75 -26.79
N ALA A 356 -11.05 -7.20 -26.25
CA ALA A 356 -10.06 -7.95 -27.01
C ALA A 356 -10.51 -9.40 -27.18
N LEU A 357 -10.92 -10.06 -26.09
CA LEU A 357 -11.34 -11.46 -26.12
C LEU A 357 -12.81 -11.64 -26.50
N GLY A 358 -13.62 -10.57 -26.48
CA GLY A 358 -15.03 -10.63 -26.86
C GLY A 358 -15.87 -11.52 -25.93
N THR A 359 -15.51 -11.59 -24.65
CA THR A 359 -16.15 -12.49 -23.67
C THR A 359 -16.50 -11.77 -22.37
N ASN A 360 -17.50 -12.28 -21.65
CA ASN A 360 -17.79 -11.91 -20.26
C ASN A 360 -17.15 -12.91 -19.26
N ASP A 361 -16.40 -13.90 -19.73
CA ASP A 361 -15.70 -14.89 -18.89
C ASP A 361 -14.47 -14.26 -18.22
N VAL A 362 -14.72 -13.43 -17.22
CA VAL A 362 -13.70 -12.79 -16.36
C VAL A 362 -14.15 -12.86 -14.91
N ASP A 363 -13.32 -13.44 -14.05
CA ASP A 363 -13.63 -13.53 -12.62
C ASP A 363 -12.36 -13.33 -11.77
N PHE A 364 -12.47 -12.47 -10.75
CA PHE A 364 -11.40 -12.23 -9.78
C PHE A 364 -11.40 -13.27 -8.65
N ARG A 365 -12.51 -13.98 -8.45
CA ARG A 365 -12.70 -14.89 -7.30
C ARG A 365 -11.89 -16.16 -7.49
N ALA A 366 -10.75 -16.23 -6.81
CA ALA A 366 -9.90 -17.42 -6.70
C ALA A 366 -10.06 -18.04 -5.31
N ARG A 367 -11.26 -18.58 -5.06
CA ARG A 367 -11.75 -19.24 -3.84
C ARG A 367 -13.07 -19.94 -4.14
N GLN A 368 -13.58 -20.72 -3.19
CA GLN A 368 -14.96 -21.21 -3.25
C GLN A 368 -15.93 -20.03 -3.33
N HIS A 369 -16.91 -20.15 -4.22
CA HIS A 369 -17.89 -19.13 -4.57
C HIS A 369 -19.18 -19.81 -5.04
N SER A 370 -20.24 -19.02 -5.22
CA SER A 370 -21.54 -19.53 -5.68
C SER A 370 -22.28 -18.50 -6.54
N ALA A 371 -23.32 -18.96 -7.23
CA ALA A 371 -24.23 -18.08 -7.97
C ALA A 371 -24.98 -17.12 -7.02
N GLU A 372 -25.40 -17.62 -5.84
CA GLU A 372 -26.01 -16.79 -4.79
C GLU A 372 -25.08 -15.66 -4.36
N GLU A 373 -23.78 -15.93 -4.21
CA GLU A 373 -22.81 -14.89 -3.92
C GLU A 373 -22.75 -13.83 -5.03
N ALA A 374 -22.72 -14.24 -6.30
CA ALA A 374 -22.68 -13.30 -7.40
C ALA A 374 -23.89 -12.34 -7.37
N ASP A 375 -25.08 -12.86 -7.11
CA ASP A 375 -26.31 -12.07 -6.99
C ASP A 375 -26.28 -11.16 -5.76
N PHE A 376 -25.83 -11.68 -4.61
CA PHE A 376 -25.66 -10.91 -3.38
C PHE A 376 -24.68 -9.74 -3.58
N LEU A 377 -23.51 -10.00 -4.16
CA LEU A 377 -22.49 -8.98 -4.42
C LEU A 377 -23.00 -7.92 -5.39
N ALA A 378 -23.66 -8.33 -6.48
CA ALA A 378 -24.22 -7.40 -7.47
C ALA A 378 -25.31 -6.50 -6.88
N ALA A 379 -26.20 -7.04 -6.05
CA ALA A 379 -27.36 -6.29 -5.55
C ALA A 379 -27.08 -5.47 -4.28
N HIS A 380 -26.17 -5.93 -3.42
CA HIS A 380 -26.02 -5.39 -2.05
C HIS A 380 -24.62 -4.89 -1.72
N VAL A 381 -23.62 -5.13 -2.57
CA VAL A 381 -22.25 -4.74 -2.29
C VAL A 381 -21.72 -3.80 -3.37
N ALA A 382 -21.74 -4.20 -4.63
CA ALA A 382 -21.22 -3.41 -5.74
C ALA A 382 -21.91 -2.03 -5.84
N GLY A 383 -21.16 -0.97 -6.11
CA GLY A 383 -21.65 0.40 -6.21
C GLY A 383 -22.01 1.08 -4.88
N ARG A 384 -21.76 0.43 -3.73
CA ARG A 384 -22.08 0.96 -2.38
C ARG A 384 -20.85 1.24 -1.54
N GLY A 385 -20.96 2.10 -0.55
CA GLY A 385 -19.87 2.41 0.38
C GLY A 385 -19.68 3.89 0.61
N VAL A 386 -18.87 4.23 1.61
CA VAL A 386 -18.65 5.62 2.05
C VAL A 386 -18.22 6.53 0.91
N ASP A 387 -17.25 6.08 0.10
CA ASP A 387 -16.69 6.87 -1.02
C ASP A 387 -17.51 6.76 -2.32
N LEU A 388 -18.56 5.94 -2.34
CA LEU A 388 -19.41 5.68 -3.51
C LEU A 388 -20.83 6.21 -3.28
N GLY A 389 -21.67 5.42 -2.61
CA GLY A 389 -23.07 5.76 -2.34
C GLY A 389 -23.28 6.60 -1.09
N GLY A 390 -22.22 6.90 -0.33
CA GLY A 390 -22.30 7.51 1.00
C GLY A 390 -22.88 6.56 2.06
N ASP A 391 -23.16 5.31 1.68
CA ASP A 391 -23.78 4.26 2.48
C ASP A 391 -22.75 3.17 2.81
N GLY A 392 -22.09 3.28 3.98
CA GLY A 392 -21.14 2.28 4.44
C GLY A 392 -21.17 2.13 5.96
N VAL A 393 -20.55 1.07 6.47
CA VAL A 393 -20.21 0.96 7.89
C VAL A 393 -18.72 1.18 8.02
N THR A 394 -18.33 2.23 8.72
CA THR A 394 -16.93 2.55 9.04
C THR A 394 -16.44 1.73 10.24
N TYR A 395 -15.12 1.63 10.43
CA TYR A 395 -14.58 1.03 11.66
C TYR A 395 -15.00 1.78 12.92
N ARG A 396 -15.25 3.10 12.85
CA ARG A 396 -15.77 3.89 13.98
C ARG A 396 -17.21 3.53 14.33
N GLU A 397 -18.06 3.34 13.33
CA GLU A 397 -19.43 2.87 13.54
C GLU A 397 -19.44 1.44 14.08
N LEU A 398 -18.57 0.57 13.54
CA LEU A 398 -18.38 -0.77 14.08
C LEU A 398 -17.94 -0.74 15.54
N GLU A 399 -17.02 0.14 15.93
CA GLU A 399 -16.55 0.28 17.31
C GLU A 399 -17.66 0.78 18.26
N LYS A 400 -18.63 1.55 17.76
CA LYS A 400 -19.78 2.08 18.51
C LYS A 400 -20.98 1.14 18.55
N ALA A 401 -21.04 0.12 17.69
CA ALA A 401 -22.19 -0.76 17.59
C ALA A 401 -22.49 -1.44 18.95
N PRO A 402 -23.76 -1.55 19.37
CA PRO A 402 -24.13 -2.20 20.63
C PRO A 402 -23.96 -3.73 20.56
N ALA A 403 -24.11 -4.31 19.37
CA ALA A 403 -23.97 -5.73 19.11
C ALA A 403 -23.44 -5.99 17.69
N VAL A 404 -22.63 -7.04 17.55
CA VAL A 404 -22.07 -7.46 16.26
C VAL A 404 -22.25 -8.97 16.09
N LEU A 405 -22.71 -9.42 14.93
CA LEU A 405 -22.76 -10.84 14.55
C LEU A 405 -21.71 -11.14 13.48
N LEU A 406 -20.86 -12.15 13.72
CA LEU A 406 -19.90 -12.68 12.75
C LEU A 406 -20.46 -13.96 12.12
N VAL A 407 -20.48 -14.03 10.79
CA VAL A 407 -20.98 -15.19 10.04
C VAL A 407 -20.04 -15.51 8.88
N GLY A 408 -19.56 -16.75 8.79
CA GLY A 408 -18.62 -17.15 7.73
C GLY A 408 -17.26 -16.43 7.78
N LEU A 409 -16.87 -15.93 8.96
CA LEU A 409 -15.66 -15.13 9.19
C LEU A 409 -15.11 -15.38 10.60
N GLU A 410 -13.79 -15.50 10.72
CA GLU A 410 -13.05 -15.33 11.97
C GLU A 410 -12.21 -14.05 11.90
N ALA A 411 -12.54 -13.06 12.74
CA ALA A 411 -12.02 -11.72 12.60
C ALA A 411 -10.51 -11.60 12.85
N GLU A 412 -9.93 -12.35 13.78
CA GLU A 412 -8.50 -12.25 14.08
C GLU A 412 -7.64 -12.84 12.95
N GLU A 413 -8.10 -13.96 12.37
CA GLU A 413 -7.38 -14.67 11.32
C GLU A 413 -7.49 -13.95 9.95
N GLU A 414 -8.72 -13.57 9.59
CA GLU A 414 -9.07 -13.14 8.23
C GLU A 414 -9.09 -11.62 8.09
N ALA A 415 -9.52 -10.89 9.14
CA ALA A 415 -9.64 -9.43 9.13
C ALA A 415 -9.06 -8.77 10.40
N PRO A 416 -7.73 -8.84 10.65
CA PRO A 416 -7.13 -8.48 11.93
C PRO A 416 -7.47 -7.07 12.44
N GLY A 417 -7.67 -6.10 11.54
CA GLY A 417 -8.11 -4.75 11.89
C GLY A 417 -9.51 -4.72 12.51
N VAL A 418 -10.45 -5.50 11.97
CA VAL A 418 -11.80 -5.70 12.53
C VAL A 418 -11.69 -6.29 13.92
N PHE A 419 -10.87 -7.32 14.12
CA PHE A 419 -10.65 -7.90 15.45
C PHE A 419 -10.17 -6.86 16.48
N LEU A 420 -9.18 -6.02 16.14
CA LEU A 420 -8.70 -4.99 17.06
C LEU A 420 -9.81 -4.00 17.44
N ARG A 421 -10.69 -3.64 16.50
CA ARG A 421 -11.84 -2.75 16.74
C ARG A 421 -12.89 -3.40 17.64
N LEU A 422 -13.28 -4.65 17.36
CA LEU A 422 -14.22 -5.41 18.20
C LEU A 422 -13.69 -5.56 19.63
N ARG A 423 -12.40 -5.89 19.78
CA ARG A 423 -11.76 -6.00 21.09
C ARG A 423 -11.72 -4.67 21.84
N LYS A 424 -11.38 -3.58 21.14
CA LYS A 424 -11.39 -2.23 21.73
C LYS A 424 -12.80 -1.84 22.17
N ALA A 425 -13.80 -2.06 21.32
CA ALA A 425 -15.22 -1.80 21.59
C ALA A 425 -15.71 -2.60 22.80
N HIS A 426 -15.39 -3.89 22.88
CA HIS A 426 -15.71 -4.71 24.04
C HIS A 426 -15.08 -4.15 25.32
N ARG A 427 -13.79 -3.85 25.31
CA ARG A 427 -13.07 -3.32 26.50
C ARG A 427 -13.56 -1.95 26.96
N LYS A 428 -13.95 -1.07 26.04
CA LYS A 428 -14.29 0.34 26.35
C LYS A 428 -15.79 0.58 26.50
N HIS A 429 -16.61 -0.17 25.78
CA HIS A 429 -18.06 0.06 25.66
C HIS A 429 -18.91 -1.17 25.99
N GLY A 430 -18.31 -2.32 26.26
CA GLY A 430 -19.06 -3.55 26.54
C GLY A 430 -19.84 -4.09 25.34
N GLN A 431 -19.40 -3.78 24.12
CA GLN A 431 -20.02 -4.30 22.88
C GLN A 431 -20.17 -5.83 22.96
N ARG A 432 -21.34 -6.32 22.54
CA ARG A 432 -21.69 -7.75 22.52
C ARG A 432 -21.41 -8.35 21.14
N THR A 433 -20.33 -9.12 21.03
CA THR A 433 -19.98 -9.82 19.79
C THR A 433 -20.50 -11.26 19.85
N PHE A 434 -21.14 -11.72 18.78
CA PHE A 434 -21.62 -13.09 18.59
C PHE A 434 -20.97 -13.68 17.35
N ALA A 435 -20.74 -14.99 17.31
CA ALA A 435 -20.25 -15.66 16.11
C ALA A 435 -21.00 -16.96 15.86
N LEU A 436 -21.54 -17.11 14.65
CA LEU A 436 -22.01 -18.40 14.13
C LEU A 436 -20.78 -19.21 13.70
N ALA A 437 -20.38 -20.19 14.52
CA ALA A 437 -19.22 -21.04 14.25
C ALA A 437 -19.33 -22.38 14.98
N SER A 438 -18.53 -23.35 14.59
CA SER A 438 -18.51 -24.68 15.24
C SER A 438 -17.84 -24.68 16.61
N HIS A 439 -16.98 -23.70 16.90
CA HIS A 439 -16.25 -23.58 18.16
C HIS A 439 -15.82 -22.14 18.43
N ALA A 440 -15.58 -21.83 19.70
CA ALA A 440 -15.08 -20.53 20.12
C ALA A 440 -13.59 -20.42 19.79
N THR A 441 -13.23 -19.44 18.99
CA THR A 441 -11.82 -19.15 18.67
C THR A 441 -11.17 -18.31 19.76
N ARG A 442 -9.83 -18.24 19.73
CA ARG A 442 -9.07 -17.32 20.58
C ARG A 442 -9.45 -15.87 20.27
N GLY A 443 -9.60 -15.51 19.00
CA GLY A 443 -10.03 -14.18 18.55
C GLY A 443 -11.38 -13.79 19.14
N LEU A 444 -12.39 -14.65 19.02
CA LEU A 444 -13.71 -14.43 19.60
C LEU A 444 -13.65 -14.23 21.12
N THR A 445 -12.92 -15.09 21.82
CA THR A 445 -12.76 -15.00 23.28
C THR A 445 -12.07 -13.70 23.70
N LYS A 446 -11.01 -13.30 22.97
CA LYS A 446 -10.30 -12.02 23.20
C LYS A 446 -11.17 -10.81 22.89
N ALA A 447 -12.14 -10.92 22.00
CA ALA A 447 -13.13 -9.88 21.74
C ALA A 447 -14.33 -9.92 22.72
N GLY A 448 -14.30 -10.77 23.75
CA GLY A 448 -15.39 -10.94 24.70
C GLY A 448 -16.67 -11.51 24.08
N GLY A 449 -16.52 -12.25 22.98
CA GLY A 449 -17.63 -12.73 22.19
C GLY A 449 -18.29 -14.00 22.73
N THR A 450 -19.53 -14.21 22.30
CA THR A 450 -20.34 -15.41 22.60
C THR A 450 -20.44 -16.29 21.36
N LEU A 451 -20.07 -17.56 21.51
CA LEU A 451 -20.26 -18.56 20.46
C LEU A 451 -21.74 -18.91 20.34
N LEU A 452 -22.23 -18.92 19.12
CA LEU A 452 -23.48 -19.57 18.72
C LEU A 452 -23.08 -20.83 17.93
N PRO A 453 -23.22 -22.04 18.51
CA PRO A 453 -22.54 -23.25 18.05
C PRO A 453 -23.21 -23.86 16.80
N ALA A 454 -23.08 -23.17 15.68
CA ALA A 454 -23.56 -23.64 14.39
C ALA A 454 -22.68 -24.77 13.85
N ALA A 455 -23.29 -25.90 13.50
CA ALA A 455 -22.60 -26.93 12.74
C ALA A 455 -22.29 -26.38 11.33
N PRO A 456 -21.14 -26.74 10.72
CA PRO A 456 -20.82 -26.26 9.37
C PRO A 456 -21.94 -26.58 8.38
N GLY A 457 -22.39 -25.56 7.63
CA GLY A 457 -23.49 -25.67 6.67
C GLY A 457 -24.87 -25.37 7.26
N THR A 458 -24.99 -25.13 8.57
CA THR A 458 -26.27 -24.80 9.24
C THR A 458 -26.45 -23.30 9.51
N GLU A 459 -25.58 -22.47 8.95
CA GLU A 459 -25.61 -21.01 9.13
C GLU A 459 -26.93 -20.41 8.64
N THR A 460 -27.54 -20.99 7.59
CA THR A 460 -28.85 -20.59 7.05
C THR A 460 -29.95 -20.74 8.10
N GLU A 461 -30.08 -21.91 8.72
CA GLU A 461 -31.09 -22.17 9.75
C GLU A 461 -30.88 -21.29 10.98
N TRP A 462 -29.63 -21.07 11.39
CA TRP A 462 -29.31 -20.17 12.49
C TRP A 462 -29.71 -18.72 12.22
N LEU A 463 -29.43 -18.21 11.02
CA LEU A 463 -29.81 -16.86 10.62
C LEU A 463 -31.34 -16.69 10.62
N ASP A 464 -32.07 -17.66 10.09
CA ASP A 464 -33.54 -17.64 10.10
C ASP A 464 -34.12 -17.76 11.53
N ALA A 465 -33.54 -18.62 12.38
CA ALA A 465 -33.92 -18.74 13.79
C ALA A 465 -33.68 -17.45 14.57
N LEU A 466 -32.53 -16.79 14.37
CA LEU A 466 -32.21 -15.49 14.98
C LEU A 466 -33.16 -14.38 14.49
N ALA A 467 -33.48 -14.37 13.20
CA ALA A 467 -34.42 -13.42 12.61
C ALA A 467 -35.84 -13.60 13.17
N GLY A 468 -36.29 -14.85 13.35
CA GLY A 468 -37.60 -15.18 13.89
C GLY A 468 -37.69 -15.14 15.43
N GLY A 469 -36.57 -15.29 16.14
CA GLY A 469 -36.54 -15.41 17.60
C GLY A 469 -37.11 -16.74 18.12
N VAL A 470 -37.12 -17.80 17.30
CA VAL A 470 -37.76 -19.09 17.62
C VAL A 470 -36.73 -20.22 17.47
N GLY A 471 -36.80 -21.23 18.35
CA GLY A 471 -35.90 -22.40 18.28
C GLY A 471 -34.47 -22.11 18.74
N LEU A 472 -34.26 -21.01 19.47
CA LEU A 472 -32.97 -20.59 20.00
C LEU A 472 -32.78 -21.08 21.43
N ASP A 473 -31.54 -21.42 21.77
CA ASP A 473 -31.11 -21.56 23.17
C ASP A 473 -30.98 -20.18 23.85
N ASP A 474 -30.60 -20.17 25.13
CA ASP A 474 -30.46 -18.92 25.89
C ASP A 474 -29.44 -17.95 25.27
N ALA A 475 -28.36 -18.46 24.67
CA ALA A 475 -27.34 -17.65 24.01
C ALA A 475 -27.88 -17.03 22.72
N GLY A 476 -28.57 -17.82 21.90
CA GLY A 476 -29.25 -17.37 20.69
C GLY A 476 -30.35 -16.37 20.98
N ALA A 477 -31.17 -16.58 22.01
CA ALA A 477 -32.22 -15.63 22.41
C ALA A 477 -31.64 -14.25 22.78
N ARG A 478 -30.55 -14.24 23.58
CA ARG A 478 -29.82 -13.00 23.91
C ARG A 478 -29.20 -12.34 22.67
N ALA A 479 -28.67 -13.13 21.75
CA ALA A 479 -28.11 -12.61 20.50
C ALA A 479 -29.20 -11.96 19.63
N ALA A 480 -30.34 -12.64 19.45
CA ALA A 480 -31.47 -12.14 18.69
C ALA A 480 -32.02 -10.82 19.25
N GLU A 481 -32.13 -10.70 20.59
CA GLU A 481 -32.51 -9.44 21.23
C GLU A 481 -31.44 -8.35 21.01
N ALA A 482 -30.17 -8.68 21.26
CA ALA A 482 -29.06 -7.74 21.14
C ALA A 482 -28.91 -7.15 19.74
N LEU A 483 -29.10 -7.96 18.71
CA LEU A 483 -28.91 -7.59 17.31
C LEU A 483 -30.08 -6.77 16.72
N ARG A 484 -31.17 -6.58 17.48
CA ARG A 484 -32.25 -5.62 17.14
C ARG A 484 -32.01 -4.21 17.68
N ALA A 485 -30.94 -4.01 18.45
CA ALA A 485 -30.58 -2.69 18.93
C ALA A 485 -30.15 -1.78 17.76
N GLU A 486 -30.49 -0.50 17.84
CA GLU A 486 -30.12 0.49 16.82
C GLU A 486 -28.59 0.55 16.68
N GLY A 487 -28.11 0.50 15.43
CA GLY A 487 -26.68 0.50 15.12
C GLY A 487 -26.01 -0.88 15.24
N ALA A 488 -26.74 -1.96 15.49
CA ALA A 488 -26.19 -3.32 15.42
C ALA A 488 -25.67 -3.64 14.00
N VAL A 489 -24.65 -4.51 13.94
CA VAL A 489 -23.96 -4.85 12.68
C VAL A 489 -23.90 -6.36 12.49
N VAL A 490 -24.09 -6.84 11.26
CA VAL A 490 -23.80 -8.22 10.85
C VAL A 490 -22.69 -8.22 9.82
N LEU A 491 -21.58 -8.88 10.16
CA LEU A 491 -20.41 -9.07 9.31
C LEU A 491 -20.47 -10.45 8.66
N VAL A 492 -20.59 -10.49 7.35
CA VAL A 492 -20.56 -11.73 6.56
C VAL A 492 -19.23 -11.87 5.84
N GLY A 493 -18.52 -12.96 6.09
CA GLY A 493 -17.27 -13.29 5.39
C GLY A 493 -17.53 -13.99 4.07
N GLU A 494 -16.51 -14.00 3.22
CA GLU A 494 -16.49 -14.70 1.93
C GLU A 494 -16.88 -16.19 2.03
N ARG A 495 -16.51 -16.87 3.12
CA ARG A 495 -16.74 -18.32 3.28
C ARG A 495 -18.22 -18.66 3.35
N LEU A 496 -19.08 -17.68 3.64
CA LEU A 496 -20.52 -17.87 3.65
C LEU A 496 -21.07 -18.22 2.25
N ALA A 497 -20.32 -17.90 1.18
CA ALA A 497 -20.65 -18.31 -0.19
C ALA A 497 -20.66 -19.84 -0.37
N ALA A 498 -20.02 -20.60 0.52
CA ALA A 498 -20.01 -22.06 0.50
C ALA A 498 -21.27 -22.71 1.10
N VAL A 499 -22.13 -21.92 1.76
CA VAL A 499 -23.32 -22.42 2.46
C VAL A 499 -24.57 -22.01 1.68
N PRO A 500 -25.30 -22.96 1.07
CA PRO A 500 -26.49 -22.64 0.27
C PRO A 500 -27.56 -21.88 1.06
N GLY A 501 -28.01 -20.75 0.51
CA GLY A 501 -29.08 -19.93 1.08
C GLY A 501 -28.63 -18.98 2.20
N ALA A 502 -27.36 -19.05 2.63
CA ALA A 502 -26.91 -18.33 3.83
C ALA A 502 -26.75 -16.83 3.59
N LEU A 503 -26.33 -16.40 2.40
CA LEU A 503 -26.26 -14.97 2.06
C LEU A 503 -27.66 -14.36 1.95
N THR A 504 -28.61 -15.10 1.38
CA THR A 504 -30.03 -14.72 1.34
C THR A 504 -30.62 -14.65 2.75
N ALA A 505 -30.30 -15.63 3.61
CA ALA A 505 -30.71 -15.62 5.01
C ALA A 505 -30.10 -14.44 5.77
N ALA A 506 -28.85 -14.06 5.49
CA ALA A 506 -28.20 -12.90 6.10
C ALA A 506 -28.91 -11.59 5.72
N LEU A 507 -29.37 -11.46 4.47
CA LEU A 507 -30.19 -10.32 4.02
C LEU A 507 -31.56 -10.28 4.73
N ARG A 508 -32.24 -11.43 4.84
CA ARG A 508 -33.50 -11.53 5.59
C ARG A 508 -33.30 -11.16 7.05
N PHE A 509 -32.24 -11.67 7.67
CA PHE A 509 -31.86 -11.36 9.05
C PHE A 509 -31.62 -9.85 9.23
N ALA A 510 -30.79 -9.24 8.40
CA ALA A 510 -30.53 -7.79 8.44
C ALA A 510 -31.81 -6.96 8.29
N THR A 511 -32.70 -7.37 7.37
CA THR A 511 -34.00 -6.71 7.16
C THR A 511 -34.92 -6.86 8.37
N ALA A 512 -35.01 -8.05 8.95
CA ALA A 512 -35.88 -8.34 10.10
C ALA A 512 -35.41 -7.68 11.40
N THR A 513 -34.10 -7.44 11.55
CA THR A 513 -33.50 -6.88 12.76
C THR A 513 -33.17 -5.40 12.67
N GLY A 514 -33.05 -4.86 11.46
CA GLY A 514 -32.50 -3.52 11.22
C GLY A 514 -30.97 -3.45 11.34
N ALA A 515 -30.28 -4.58 11.57
CA ALA A 515 -28.83 -4.62 11.65
C ALA A 515 -28.20 -4.25 10.30
N ARG A 516 -27.12 -3.45 10.34
CA ARG A 516 -26.37 -3.06 9.14
C ARG A 516 -25.53 -4.24 8.66
N LEU A 517 -25.76 -4.68 7.43
CA LEU A 517 -25.02 -5.78 6.83
C LEU A 517 -23.74 -5.30 6.15
N VAL A 518 -22.63 -6.00 6.40
CA VAL A 518 -21.32 -5.72 5.82
C VAL A 518 -20.69 -7.00 5.30
N TRP A 519 -20.20 -6.98 4.07
CA TRP A 519 -19.41 -8.07 3.50
C TRP A 519 -17.91 -7.83 3.68
N ILE A 520 -17.19 -8.85 4.15
CA ILE A 520 -15.73 -8.81 4.34
C ILE A 520 -15.06 -9.80 3.37
N PRO A 521 -14.40 -9.30 2.30
CA PRO A 521 -13.68 -10.15 1.37
C PRO A 521 -12.38 -10.71 1.95
N ARG A 522 -11.80 -11.72 1.29
CA ARG A 522 -10.53 -12.34 1.72
C ARG A 522 -9.32 -11.45 1.48
N ARG A 523 -9.24 -10.81 0.31
CA ARG A 523 -8.02 -10.15 -0.20
C ARG A 523 -8.24 -8.66 -0.48
N ALA A 524 -7.13 -7.92 -0.45
CA ALA A 524 -7.10 -6.46 -0.57
C ALA A 524 -7.80 -5.92 -1.84
N GLY A 525 -7.69 -6.63 -2.96
CA GLY A 525 -8.18 -6.19 -4.25
C GLY A 525 -9.61 -6.62 -4.59
N GLU A 526 -10.26 -7.48 -3.80
CA GLU A 526 -11.56 -8.06 -4.19
C GLU A 526 -12.67 -7.01 -4.26
N ARG A 527 -12.69 -6.06 -3.31
CA ARG A 527 -13.65 -4.95 -3.35
C ARG A 527 -13.47 -4.12 -4.62
N ALA A 528 -12.22 -3.80 -4.97
CA ALA A 528 -11.87 -3.03 -6.15
C ALA A 528 -12.19 -3.80 -7.45
N ALA A 529 -11.92 -5.10 -7.49
CA ALA A 529 -12.21 -5.94 -8.64
C ALA A 529 -13.71 -6.07 -8.92
N LEU A 530 -14.52 -6.13 -7.86
CA LEU A 530 -15.98 -6.09 -7.95
C LEU A 530 -16.44 -4.75 -8.57
N GLU A 531 -15.93 -3.62 -8.08
CA GLU A 531 -16.27 -2.29 -8.62
C GLU A 531 -15.78 -2.08 -10.06
N ALA A 532 -14.63 -2.65 -10.40
CA ALA A 532 -14.07 -2.58 -11.74
C ALA A 532 -14.81 -3.45 -12.78
N GLY A 533 -15.76 -4.29 -12.35
CA GLY A 533 -16.48 -5.22 -13.23
C GLY A 533 -15.65 -6.44 -13.66
N ALA A 534 -14.65 -6.84 -12.86
CA ALA A 534 -13.87 -8.07 -13.08
C ALA A 534 -14.62 -9.33 -12.59
N MET A 535 -15.94 -9.36 -12.82
CA MET A 535 -16.84 -10.46 -12.48
C MET A 535 -17.80 -10.67 -13.67
N PRO A 536 -18.25 -11.91 -13.96
CA PRO A 536 -18.85 -12.20 -15.27
C PRO A 536 -20.16 -11.47 -15.57
N GLY A 537 -20.96 -11.22 -14.52
CA GLY A 537 -22.25 -10.55 -14.62
C GLY A 537 -22.24 -9.03 -14.43
N LEU A 538 -21.08 -8.41 -14.18
CA LEU A 538 -20.99 -7.00 -13.81
C LEU A 538 -20.06 -6.19 -14.71
N LEU A 539 -20.53 -5.01 -15.10
CA LEU A 539 -19.77 -3.93 -15.70
C LEU A 539 -19.30 -2.96 -14.59
N PRO A 540 -18.32 -2.07 -14.88
CA PRO A 540 -17.80 -1.12 -13.89
C PRO A 540 -18.90 -0.33 -13.17
N GLY A 541 -18.72 -0.12 -11.86
CA GLY A 541 -19.66 0.56 -10.98
C GLY A 541 -20.86 -0.29 -10.54
N GLY A 542 -20.71 -1.61 -10.51
CA GLY A 542 -21.75 -2.54 -10.05
C GLY A 542 -22.95 -2.67 -10.99
N ARG A 543 -22.76 -2.37 -12.28
CA ARG A 543 -23.86 -2.34 -13.26
C ARG A 543 -24.07 -3.72 -13.88
N PRO A 544 -25.29 -4.30 -13.89
CA PRO A 544 -25.51 -5.61 -14.49
C PRO A 544 -25.16 -5.63 -15.98
N ALA A 545 -24.36 -6.61 -16.41
CA ALA A 545 -24.05 -6.81 -17.82
C ALA A 545 -25.29 -7.19 -18.65
N THR A 546 -26.37 -7.62 -18.00
CA THR A 546 -27.67 -7.92 -18.62
C THR A 546 -28.48 -6.65 -18.95
N ASP A 547 -28.23 -5.52 -18.29
CA ASP A 547 -28.90 -4.24 -18.56
C ASP A 547 -28.42 -3.64 -19.91
N PRO A 548 -29.31 -3.49 -20.91
CA PRO A 548 -28.95 -2.88 -22.19
C PRO A 548 -28.36 -1.48 -22.07
N ARG A 549 -28.89 -0.66 -21.14
CA ARG A 549 -28.43 0.71 -20.95
C ARG A 549 -27.03 0.73 -20.34
N ALA A 550 -26.78 -0.13 -19.35
CA ALA A 550 -25.43 -0.29 -18.79
C ALA A 550 -24.40 -0.68 -19.85
N ARG A 551 -24.73 -1.67 -20.70
CA ARG A 551 -23.83 -2.08 -21.80
C ARG A 551 -23.56 -0.94 -22.78
N GLU A 552 -24.60 -0.21 -23.20
CA GLU A 552 -24.46 0.90 -24.17
C GLU A 552 -23.60 2.04 -23.62
N GLU A 553 -23.84 2.45 -22.37
CA GLU A 553 -23.06 3.50 -21.72
C GLU A 553 -21.60 3.08 -21.50
N THR A 554 -21.34 1.83 -21.08
CA THR A 554 -19.97 1.31 -20.96
C THR A 554 -19.29 1.19 -22.33
N ALA A 555 -20.00 0.72 -23.37
CA ALA A 555 -19.47 0.64 -24.74
C ALA A 555 -19.05 2.03 -25.23
N THR A 556 -19.90 3.02 -25.02
CA THR A 556 -19.63 4.43 -25.34
C THR A 556 -18.41 4.94 -24.60
N ALA A 557 -18.33 4.73 -23.28
CA ALA A 557 -17.19 5.15 -22.46
C ALA A 557 -15.87 4.46 -22.88
N TRP A 558 -15.95 3.24 -23.40
CA TRP A 558 -14.79 2.50 -23.88
C TRP A 558 -14.45 2.74 -25.35
N GLY A 559 -15.27 3.50 -26.08
CA GLY A 559 -15.07 3.83 -27.49
C GLY A 559 -15.29 2.63 -28.43
N VAL A 560 -16.18 1.70 -28.06
CA VAL A 560 -16.53 0.52 -28.86
C VAL A 560 -18.01 0.51 -29.22
N ALA A 561 -18.37 -0.12 -30.33
CA ALA A 561 -19.75 -0.14 -30.82
C ALA A 561 -20.68 -0.96 -29.92
N GLU A 562 -20.22 -2.11 -29.42
CA GLU A 562 -21.00 -2.97 -28.52
C GLU A 562 -20.08 -3.81 -27.62
N LEU A 563 -20.67 -4.29 -26.52
CA LEU A 563 -20.06 -5.27 -25.61
C LEU A 563 -20.70 -6.65 -25.80
N PRO A 564 -20.02 -7.74 -25.38
CA PRO A 564 -20.57 -9.09 -25.45
C PRO A 564 -21.93 -9.21 -24.74
N ARG A 565 -22.88 -9.88 -25.41
CA ARG A 565 -24.25 -10.11 -24.89
C ARG A 565 -24.41 -11.46 -24.19
N SER A 566 -23.47 -12.39 -24.42
CA SER A 566 -23.49 -13.69 -23.76
C SER A 566 -23.30 -13.53 -22.25
N ALA A 567 -23.98 -14.37 -21.48
CA ALA A 567 -23.67 -14.49 -20.06
C ALA A 567 -22.21 -14.97 -19.90
N GLY A 568 -21.51 -14.43 -18.92
CA GLY A 568 -20.17 -14.89 -18.58
C GLY A 568 -20.20 -16.06 -17.61
N ARG A 569 -19.19 -16.92 -17.68
CA ARG A 569 -18.94 -18.04 -16.76
C ARG A 569 -18.17 -17.56 -15.53
N ASP A 570 -18.54 -18.04 -14.35
CA ASP A 570 -17.75 -17.85 -13.13
C ASP A 570 -16.46 -18.70 -13.12
N THR A 571 -15.57 -18.51 -12.15
CA THR A 571 -14.29 -19.24 -12.06
C THR A 571 -14.43 -20.76 -12.22
N GLY A 572 -15.42 -21.39 -11.56
CA GLY A 572 -15.63 -22.84 -11.64
C GLY A 572 -16.10 -23.28 -13.02
N GLN A 573 -17.01 -22.50 -13.60
CA GLN A 573 -17.51 -22.73 -14.96
C GLN A 573 -16.44 -22.48 -16.04
N ILE A 574 -15.55 -21.49 -15.85
CA ILE A 574 -14.39 -21.24 -16.73
C ILE A 574 -13.44 -22.44 -16.70
N ILE A 575 -13.14 -22.97 -15.51
CA ILE A 575 -12.31 -24.16 -15.33
C ILE A 575 -12.93 -25.36 -16.05
N GLU A 576 -14.23 -25.60 -15.86
CA GLU A 576 -14.94 -26.71 -16.51
C GLU A 576 -14.96 -26.56 -18.04
N ALA A 577 -15.22 -25.35 -18.53
CA ALA A 577 -15.25 -25.06 -19.96
C ALA A 577 -13.86 -25.21 -20.61
N ALA A 578 -12.78 -24.90 -19.90
CA ALA A 578 -11.42 -25.16 -20.36
C ALA A 578 -11.09 -26.66 -20.36
N ALA A 579 -11.46 -27.41 -19.31
CA ALA A 579 -11.22 -28.84 -19.22
C ALA A 579 -12.00 -29.67 -20.27
N THR A 580 -13.17 -29.19 -20.67
CA THR A 580 -14.01 -29.82 -21.72
C THR A 580 -13.66 -29.34 -23.13
N GLY A 581 -12.75 -28.37 -23.26
CA GLY A 581 -12.34 -27.78 -24.54
C GLY A 581 -13.34 -26.79 -25.13
N GLU A 582 -14.38 -26.39 -24.40
CA GLU A 582 -15.28 -25.29 -24.81
C GLU A 582 -14.51 -23.97 -24.89
N LEU A 583 -13.68 -23.67 -23.89
CA LEU A 583 -12.68 -22.60 -23.95
C LEU A 583 -11.38 -23.14 -24.52
N ALA A 584 -10.85 -22.43 -25.52
CA ALA A 584 -9.60 -22.76 -26.20
C ALA A 584 -8.39 -22.05 -25.58
N ALA A 585 -8.61 -20.97 -24.81
CA ALA A 585 -7.52 -20.26 -24.14
C ALA A 585 -7.88 -19.74 -22.74
N LEU A 586 -6.86 -19.59 -21.90
CA LEU A 586 -6.96 -18.96 -20.58
C LEU A 586 -5.88 -17.88 -20.39
N LEU A 587 -6.26 -16.78 -19.75
CA LEU A 587 -5.34 -15.78 -19.20
C LEU A 587 -5.48 -15.79 -17.68
N VAL A 588 -4.41 -16.15 -16.97
CA VAL A 588 -4.42 -16.33 -15.52
C VAL A 588 -3.40 -15.39 -14.88
N GLY A 589 -3.81 -14.62 -13.87
CA GLY A 589 -2.95 -13.66 -13.17
C GLY A 589 -3.02 -13.77 -11.66
N GLY A 590 -1.91 -14.06 -11.00
CA GLY A 590 -1.79 -14.10 -9.54
C GLY A 590 -2.71 -15.13 -8.85
N VAL A 591 -2.98 -16.26 -9.52
CA VAL A 591 -3.91 -17.29 -9.04
C VAL A 591 -3.14 -18.55 -8.63
N GLU A 592 -3.34 -18.96 -7.39
CA GLU A 592 -2.83 -20.22 -6.85
C GLU A 592 -3.86 -21.33 -7.10
N VAL A 593 -3.46 -22.42 -7.76
CA VAL A 593 -4.37 -23.53 -8.11
C VAL A 593 -5.06 -24.11 -6.88
N ARG A 594 -4.35 -24.21 -5.76
CA ARG A 594 -4.89 -24.70 -4.48
C ARG A 594 -6.00 -23.83 -3.88
N ASP A 595 -6.08 -22.56 -4.28
CA ASP A 595 -7.13 -21.65 -3.82
C ASP A 595 -8.40 -21.77 -4.68
N LEU A 596 -8.36 -22.45 -5.84
CA LEU A 596 -9.53 -22.58 -6.71
C LEU A 596 -10.59 -23.54 -6.13
N PRO A 597 -11.88 -23.43 -6.53
CA PRO A 597 -12.97 -24.24 -6.00
C PRO A 597 -12.74 -25.76 -6.11
N ASP A 598 -12.14 -26.19 -7.23
CA ASP A 598 -11.73 -27.58 -7.46
C ASP A 598 -10.28 -27.58 -8.00
N PRO A 599 -9.28 -27.72 -7.12
CA PRO A 599 -7.88 -27.73 -7.53
C PRO A 599 -7.50 -28.91 -8.43
N ALA A 600 -8.20 -30.04 -8.33
CA ALA A 600 -7.94 -31.20 -9.19
C ALA A 600 -8.42 -30.90 -10.61
N ARG A 601 -9.66 -30.45 -10.74
CA ARG A 601 -10.23 -30.06 -12.03
C ARG A 601 -9.50 -28.87 -12.66
N ALA A 602 -9.03 -27.92 -11.85
CA ALA A 602 -8.21 -26.81 -12.32
C ALA A 602 -6.90 -27.29 -12.97
N ARG A 603 -6.22 -28.32 -12.41
CA ARG A 603 -5.03 -28.90 -13.05
C ARG A 603 -5.36 -29.52 -14.40
N GLU A 604 -6.43 -30.32 -14.47
CA GLU A 604 -6.90 -30.90 -15.72
C GLU A 604 -7.23 -29.83 -16.77
N ALA A 605 -7.89 -28.74 -16.36
CA ALA A 605 -8.19 -27.61 -17.24
C ALA A 605 -6.93 -26.93 -17.78
N LEU A 606 -5.94 -26.68 -16.91
CA LEU A 606 -4.68 -26.06 -17.30
C LEU A 606 -3.82 -26.98 -18.17
N ASP A 607 -3.93 -28.31 -18.01
CA ASP A 607 -3.26 -29.30 -18.85
C ASP A 607 -3.95 -29.49 -20.22
N ALA A 608 -5.28 -29.29 -20.28
CA ALA A 608 -6.10 -29.53 -21.48
C ALA A 608 -6.32 -28.28 -22.35
N VAL A 609 -6.22 -27.08 -21.78
CA VAL A 609 -6.47 -25.84 -22.52
C VAL A 609 -5.46 -25.68 -23.66
N GLY A 610 -5.94 -25.29 -24.84
CA GLY A 610 -5.10 -25.20 -26.04
C GLY A 610 -4.08 -24.06 -26.01
N PHE A 611 -4.31 -23.02 -25.21
CA PHE A 611 -3.37 -21.92 -25.00
C PHE A 611 -3.51 -21.26 -23.62
N LEU A 612 -2.41 -21.12 -22.88
CA LEU A 612 -2.40 -20.56 -21.53
C LEU A 612 -1.38 -19.42 -21.41
N VAL A 613 -1.86 -18.25 -20.98
CA VAL A 613 -1.01 -17.12 -20.59
C VAL A 613 -1.03 -16.95 -19.08
N SER A 614 0.15 -16.85 -18.48
CA SER A 614 0.33 -16.64 -17.04
C SER A 614 0.96 -15.28 -16.75
N LEU A 615 0.37 -14.53 -15.83
CA LEU A 615 0.86 -13.24 -15.34
C LEU A 615 1.24 -13.38 -13.86
N GLU A 616 2.52 -13.64 -13.60
CA GLU A 616 2.99 -14.06 -12.27
C GLU A 616 4.30 -13.40 -11.87
N GLN A 617 4.55 -13.30 -10.55
CA GLN A 617 5.83 -12.78 -10.04
C GLN A 617 6.87 -13.88 -9.78
N ARG A 618 6.42 -15.11 -9.53
CA ARG A 618 7.26 -16.27 -9.19
C ARG A 618 6.71 -17.51 -9.88
N PRO A 619 7.52 -18.57 -10.09
CA PRO A 619 7.02 -19.84 -10.60
C PRO A 619 5.89 -20.41 -9.72
N THR A 620 4.84 -20.92 -10.37
CA THR A 620 3.67 -21.57 -9.78
C THR A 620 3.24 -22.76 -10.64
N GLU A 621 2.27 -23.55 -10.16
CA GLU A 621 1.66 -24.62 -10.94
C GLU A 621 1.04 -24.13 -12.26
N VAL A 622 0.64 -22.84 -12.32
CA VAL A 622 0.11 -22.20 -13.53
C VAL A 622 1.24 -21.91 -14.52
N THR A 623 2.35 -21.34 -14.05
CA THR A 623 3.49 -21.06 -14.93
C THR A 623 4.05 -22.33 -15.55
N ASP A 624 4.08 -23.43 -14.80
CA ASP A 624 4.59 -24.72 -15.30
C ASP A 624 3.84 -25.24 -16.54
N ARG A 625 2.58 -24.81 -16.72
CA ARG A 625 1.68 -25.20 -17.81
C ARG A 625 1.50 -24.12 -18.87
N ALA A 626 1.95 -22.90 -18.62
CA ALA A 626 1.72 -21.77 -19.51
C ALA A 626 2.51 -21.87 -20.82
N ASP A 627 1.92 -21.38 -21.91
CA ASP A 627 2.58 -21.18 -23.20
C ASP A 627 3.35 -19.86 -23.23
N VAL A 628 2.84 -18.85 -22.53
CA VAL A 628 3.51 -17.56 -22.36
C VAL A 628 3.40 -17.10 -20.91
N VAL A 629 4.54 -16.73 -20.32
CA VAL A 629 4.62 -16.07 -19.02
C VAL A 629 5.06 -14.63 -19.23
N LEU A 630 4.18 -13.67 -18.97
CA LEU A 630 4.51 -12.24 -19.03
C LEU A 630 4.66 -11.68 -17.60
N LEU A 631 5.58 -10.73 -17.43
CA LEU A 631 6.03 -10.26 -16.12
C LEU A 631 5.92 -8.74 -15.93
N ASP A 632 6.20 -8.25 -14.74
CA ASP A 632 6.32 -6.81 -14.48
C ASP A 632 7.78 -6.30 -14.57
N ILE A 633 7.90 -5.00 -14.84
CA ILE A 633 8.98 -4.18 -15.42
C ILE A 633 10.21 -3.98 -14.48
N GLN A 634 10.81 -5.05 -13.96
CA GLN A 634 12.22 -4.96 -13.50
C GLN A 634 13.00 -6.22 -13.87
N MET A 635 13.90 -6.08 -14.85
CA MET A 635 14.71 -7.16 -15.41
C MET A 635 16.21 -6.99 -15.08
N PRO A 636 16.90 -8.01 -14.53
CA PRO A 636 18.34 -8.20 -14.62
C PRO A 636 18.72 -9.02 -15.88
N VAL A 637 20.01 -8.98 -16.26
CA VAL A 637 20.68 -9.60 -17.44
C VAL A 637 20.79 -8.67 -18.65
N LEU A 638 19.68 -8.20 -19.22
CA LEU A 638 19.67 -7.18 -20.28
C LEU A 638 18.58 -6.16 -19.93
N ASP A 639 18.97 -4.99 -19.43
CA ASP A 639 18.00 -3.96 -19.08
C ASP A 639 17.28 -3.42 -20.34
N GLY A 640 16.15 -2.75 -20.13
CA GLY A 640 15.33 -2.22 -21.22
C GLY A 640 16.06 -1.23 -22.14
N LEU A 641 17.21 -0.69 -21.71
CA LEU A 641 18.06 0.19 -22.52
C LEU A 641 19.02 -0.62 -23.41
N SER A 642 19.57 -1.70 -22.84
CA SER A 642 20.46 -2.65 -23.51
C SER A 642 19.71 -3.56 -24.50
N ALA A 643 18.38 -3.67 -24.38
CA ALA A 643 17.52 -4.37 -25.33
C ALA A 643 17.21 -3.58 -26.61
N LEU A 644 17.37 -2.25 -26.61
CA LEU A 644 17.02 -1.40 -27.77
C LEU A 644 17.89 -1.65 -29.01
N PRO A 645 19.23 -1.79 -28.89
CA PRO A 645 20.07 -2.10 -30.05
C PRO A 645 19.73 -3.47 -30.65
N GLU A 646 19.45 -4.47 -29.80
CA GLU A 646 19.07 -5.82 -30.23
C GLU A 646 17.68 -5.83 -30.89
N LEU A 647 16.71 -5.08 -30.36
CA LEU A 647 15.38 -4.89 -30.94
C LEU A 647 15.45 -4.23 -32.32
N ARG A 648 16.30 -3.22 -32.47
CA ARG A 648 16.55 -2.53 -33.76
C ARG A 648 17.29 -3.41 -34.76
N ARG A 649 18.11 -4.36 -34.28
CA ARG A 649 18.82 -5.33 -35.11
C ARG A 649 17.90 -6.43 -35.62
N ALA A 650 17.02 -6.95 -34.75
CA ALA A 650 16.06 -7.98 -35.08
C ALA A 650 14.88 -7.45 -35.91
N VAL A 651 14.43 -6.22 -35.63
CA VAL A 651 13.30 -5.57 -36.32
C VAL A 651 13.66 -4.12 -36.68
N PRO A 652 14.31 -3.89 -37.85
CA PRO A 652 14.82 -2.56 -38.23
C PRO A 652 13.77 -1.44 -38.32
N GLY A 653 12.49 -1.81 -38.50
CA GLY A 653 11.35 -0.90 -38.57
C GLY A 653 10.68 -0.58 -37.22
N ALA A 654 11.08 -1.23 -36.13
CA ALA A 654 10.48 -1.00 -34.82
C ALA A 654 10.79 0.41 -34.29
N ARG A 655 9.79 1.04 -33.66
CA ARG A 655 9.86 2.39 -33.06
C ARG A 655 9.61 2.29 -31.55
N PRO A 656 10.63 1.99 -30.74
CA PRO A 656 10.42 1.61 -29.34
C PRO A 656 10.12 2.83 -28.47
N LEU A 657 9.00 2.81 -27.75
CA LEU A 657 8.71 3.78 -26.70
C LEU A 657 9.02 3.16 -25.34
N ILE A 658 9.74 3.89 -24.50
CA ILE A 658 10.08 3.46 -23.15
C ILE A 658 9.13 4.14 -22.18
N LEU A 659 8.43 3.36 -21.36
CA LEU A 659 7.56 3.83 -20.31
C LEU A 659 8.06 3.28 -18.97
N THR A 660 8.60 4.13 -18.11
CA THR A 660 9.35 3.70 -16.91
C THR A 660 9.08 4.57 -15.69
N THR A 661 9.20 4.02 -14.48
CA THR A 661 9.20 4.82 -13.24
C THR A 661 10.56 5.48 -12.97
N PHE A 662 11.59 5.11 -13.74
CA PHE A 662 12.99 5.49 -13.56
C PHE A 662 13.37 6.60 -14.53
N GLY A 663 13.14 7.84 -14.10
CA GLY A 663 13.40 9.05 -14.89
C GLY A 663 14.82 9.59 -14.81
N GLU A 664 15.76 8.86 -14.20
CA GLU A 664 17.12 9.34 -13.99
C GLU A 664 17.79 9.69 -15.32
N PRO A 665 18.66 10.72 -15.35
CA PRO A 665 19.14 11.26 -16.62
C PRO A 665 19.96 10.26 -17.46
N GLU A 666 20.62 9.32 -16.79
CA GLU A 666 21.40 8.23 -17.39
C GLU A 666 20.50 7.29 -18.20
N ASN A 667 19.29 7.03 -17.69
CA ASN A 667 18.31 6.14 -18.30
C ASN A 667 17.67 6.78 -19.53
N VAL A 668 17.34 8.08 -19.44
CA VAL A 668 16.80 8.85 -20.58
C VAL A 668 17.82 8.92 -21.71
N LEU A 669 19.10 9.17 -21.41
CA LEU A 669 20.17 9.25 -22.40
C LEU A 669 20.52 7.87 -22.99
N GLY A 670 20.53 6.81 -22.16
CA GLY A 670 20.73 5.44 -22.61
C GLY A 670 19.65 4.99 -23.59
N ALA A 671 18.39 5.37 -23.34
CA ALA A 671 17.25 5.06 -24.19
C ALA A 671 17.38 5.66 -25.60
N LEU A 672 17.77 6.94 -25.65
CA LEU A 672 17.94 7.65 -26.91
C LEU A 672 19.13 7.09 -27.71
N ARG A 673 20.25 6.80 -27.04
CA ARG A 673 21.44 6.20 -27.68
C ARG A 673 21.17 4.79 -28.21
N GLY A 674 20.32 4.02 -27.52
CA GLY A 674 19.89 2.69 -27.95
C GLY A 674 18.91 2.68 -29.12
N GLY A 675 18.39 3.85 -29.56
CA GLY A 675 17.47 3.96 -30.68
C GLY A 675 15.99 3.94 -30.30
N GLY A 676 15.65 4.28 -29.06
CA GLY A 676 14.26 4.52 -28.65
C GLY A 676 13.64 5.71 -29.40
N ALA A 677 12.40 5.52 -29.86
CA ALA A 677 11.56 6.55 -30.45
C ALA A 677 10.89 7.45 -29.39
N GLY A 678 11.00 7.12 -28.10
CA GLY A 678 10.52 8.01 -27.05
C GLY A 678 10.67 7.47 -25.64
N PHE A 679 10.54 8.36 -24.66
CA PHE A 679 10.73 8.08 -23.24
C PHE A 679 9.71 8.83 -22.40
N LEU A 680 8.90 8.08 -21.66
CA LEU A 680 7.83 8.55 -20.80
C LEU A 680 8.01 8.00 -19.39
N LEU A 681 7.55 8.78 -18.43
CA LEU A 681 7.46 8.29 -17.07
C LEU A 681 6.10 7.60 -16.86
N LYS A 682 6.04 6.58 -16.00
CA LYS A 682 4.78 5.86 -15.72
C LYS A 682 3.71 6.74 -15.04
N ASP A 683 4.09 7.90 -14.52
CA ASP A 683 3.19 8.92 -13.98
C ASP A 683 2.74 9.95 -15.04
N SER A 684 3.18 9.84 -16.29
CA SER A 684 2.68 10.64 -17.41
C SER A 684 1.18 10.42 -17.60
N ALA A 685 0.45 11.52 -17.86
CA ALA A 685 -0.97 11.46 -18.13
C ALA A 685 -1.27 10.56 -19.36
N PRO A 686 -2.38 9.80 -19.38
CA PRO A 686 -2.71 8.89 -20.49
C PRO A 686 -2.68 9.54 -21.88
N GLU A 687 -3.05 10.83 -21.98
CA GLU A 687 -3.03 11.61 -23.23
C GLU A 687 -1.60 11.86 -23.74
N GLU A 688 -0.59 11.86 -22.86
CA GLU A 688 0.82 11.96 -23.24
C GLU A 688 1.33 10.65 -23.85
N LEU A 689 0.91 9.51 -23.32
CA LEU A 689 1.25 8.20 -23.90
C LEU A 689 0.64 8.06 -25.30
N ILE A 690 -0.61 8.47 -25.48
CA ILE A 690 -1.27 8.46 -26.79
C ILE A 690 -0.54 9.38 -27.78
N ARG A 691 -0.11 10.57 -27.34
CA ARG A 691 0.70 11.47 -28.17
C ARG A 691 2.06 10.86 -28.52
N ALA A 692 2.71 10.20 -27.58
CA ALA A 692 3.98 9.52 -27.81
C ALA A 692 3.87 8.39 -28.84
N VAL A 693 2.82 7.58 -28.73
CA VAL A 693 2.53 6.48 -29.68
C VAL A 693 2.31 7.04 -31.09
N ARG A 694 1.53 8.12 -31.22
CA ARG A 694 1.29 8.77 -32.52
C ARG A 694 2.55 9.41 -33.11
N ALA A 695 3.36 10.06 -32.28
CA ALA A 695 4.64 10.63 -32.70
C ALA A 695 5.61 9.54 -33.18
N ALA A 696 5.81 8.48 -32.38
CA ALA A 696 6.67 7.35 -32.74
C ALA A 696 6.22 6.63 -34.01
N ALA A 697 4.91 6.44 -34.18
CA ALA A 697 4.33 5.84 -35.39
C ALA A 697 4.53 6.71 -36.64
N SER A 698 4.58 8.04 -36.47
CA SER A 698 4.83 9.01 -37.55
C SER A 698 6.32 9.21 -37.85
N GLY A 699 7.21 8.56 -37.09
CA GLY A 699 8.66 8.66 -37.23
C GLY A 699 9.31 9.74 -36.38
N ASP A 700 8.54 10.44 -35.54
CA ASP A 700 8.99 11.49 -34.63
C ASP A 700 9.40 10.90 -33.26
N ALA A 701 10.33 11.59 -32.58
CA ALA A 701 10.73 11.23 -31.23
C ALA A 701 9.88 11.97 -30.18
N TYR A 702 9.54 11.31 -29.06
CA TYR A 702 8.74 11.90 -27.98
C TYR A 702 9.38 11.73 -26.61
N LEU A 703 9.56 12.83 -25.86
CA LEU A 703 9.99 12.81 -24.46
C LEU A 703 8.93 13.47 -23.59
N SER A 704 8.64 12.87 -22.44
CA SER A 704 7.80 13.53 -21.43
C SER A 704 8.46 14.84 -20.94
N PRO A 705 7.69 15.82 -20.44
CA PRO A 705 8.24 17.06 -19.89
C PRO A 705 9.26 16.83 -18.77
N ALA A 706 9.05 15.81 -17.93
CA ALA A 706 9.98 15.42 -16.88
C ALA A 706 11.29 14.84 -17.42
N ALA A 707 11.22 13.90 -18.37
CA ALA A 707 12.40 13.34 -19.05
C ALA A 707 13.19 14.40 -19.82
N THR A 708 12.49 15.39 -20.41
CA THR A 708 13.11 16.53 -21.09
C THR A 708 13.94 17.37 -20.13
N ARG A 709 13.48 17.59 -18.90
CA ARG A 709 14.21 18.34 -17.86
C ARG A 709 15.51 17.63 -17.47
N HIS A 710 15.50 16.31 -17.34
CA HIS A 710 16.69 15.52 -17.02
C HIS A 710 17.76 15.56 -18.13
N VAL A 711 17.35 15.58 -19.41
CA VAL A 711 18.28 15.80 -20.53
C VAL A 711 18.90 17.20 -20.46
N ILE A 712 18.12 18.21 -20.06
CA ILE A 712 18.60 19.58 -19.88
C ILE A 712 19.61 19.68 -18.72
N ASP A 713 19.35 19.02 -17.59
CA ASP A 713 20.22 19.03 -16.41
C ASP A 713 21.54 18.26 -16.64
N SER A 714 21.50 17.17 -17.42
CA SER A 714 22.68 16.37 -17.80
C SER A 714 23.68 17.12 -18.69
N LEU A 715 23.21 18.13 -19.41
CA LEU A 715 24.05 19.01 -20.22
C LEU A 715 24.81 20.03 -19.35
N GLY A 716 24.60 20.01 -18.02
CA GLY A 716 25.22 20.92 -17.05
C GLY A 716 26.50 20.42 -16.38
N SER A 717 26.84 19.13 -16.41
CA SER A 717 27.98 18.57 -15.65
C SER A 717 28.99 17.80 -16.51
N GLY A 718 30.17 18.41 -16.74
CA GLY A 718 31.40 17.72 -17.17
C GLY A 718 32.00 18.17 -18.52
N GLU A 719 33.23 18.70 -18.47
CA GLU A 719 34.16 19.02 -19.59
C GLU A 719 33.81 20.19 -20.53
N ARG A 720 33.84 21.43 -20.02
CA ARG A 720 33.53 22.64 -20.82
C ARG A 720 34.66 23.13 -21.74
N ASP A 721 35.92 23.15 -21.31
CA ASP A 721 36.97 23.86 -22.09
C ASP A 721 37.43 23.10 -23.34
N ASP A 722 37.52 21.79 -23.24
CA ASP A 722 38.06 20.94 -24.29
C ASP A 722 37.02 20.67 -25.40
N ARG A 723 35.75 20.61 -25.01
CA ARG A 723 34.60 20.49 -25.91
C ARG A 723 34.28 21.79 -26.63
N ALA A 724 34.35 22.93 -25.94
CA ALA A 724 34.13 24.24 -26.56
C ALA A 724 35.21 24.60 -27.60
N ARG A 725 36.46 24.23 -27.35
CA ARG A 725 37.55 24.42 -28.33
C ARG A 725 37.32 23.59 -29.59
N ARG A 726 37.06 22.28 -29.45
CA ARG A 726 36.76 21.38 -30.59
C ARG A 726 35.51 21.78 -31.37
N ALA A 727 34.50 22.33 -30.70
CA ALA A 727 33.31 22.85 -31.36
C ALA A 727 33.63 24.12 -32.17
N ARG A 728 34.36 25.09 -31.61
CA ARG A 728 34.76 26.30 -32.34
C ARG A 728 35.61 26.00 -33.57
N ASP A 729 36.51 25.01 -33.49
CA ASP A 729 37.36 24.59 -34.61
C ASP A 729 36.52 24.01 -35.77
N ARG A 730 35.50 23.20 -35.47
CA ARG A 730 34.59 22.64 -36.49
C ARG A 730 33.69 23.70 -37.13
N LEU A 731 33.44 24.80 -36.44
CA LEU A 731 32.64 25.93 -36.93
C LEU A 731 33.47 26.97 -37.71
N ALA A 732 34.78 26.77 -37.88
CA ALA A 732 35.67 27.71 -38.58
C ALA A 732 35.36 27.82 -40.07
N ASP A 733 34.91 26.74 -40.70
CA ASP A 733 34.67 26.65 -42.15
C ASP A 733 33.25 27.06 -42.60
N LEU A 734 32.42 27.52 -41.65
CA LEU A 734 31.08 28.01 -41.96
C LEU A 734 31.12 29.46 -42.43
N VAL A 735 30.43 29.75 -43.54
CA VAL A 735 30.28 31.13 -43.99
C VAL A 735 29.34 31.91 -43.04
N PRO A 736 29.40 33.25 -43.00
CA PRO A 736 28.63 34.05 -42.03
C PRO A 736 27.14 33.71 -41.97
N ARG A 737 26.53 33.49 -43.14
CA ARG A 737 25.10 33.14 -43.23
C ARG A 737 24.77 31.74 -42.72
N GLU A 738 25.69 30.78 -42.85
CA GLU A 738 25.55 29.44 -42.28
C GLU A 738 25.68 29.50 -40.75
N ARG A 739 26.57 30.36 -40.24
CA ARG A 739 26.76 30.58 -38.81
C ARG A 739 25.54 31.24 -38.16
N GLU A 740 24.91 32.22 -38.80
CA GLU A 740 23.66 32.84 -38.32
C GLU A 740 22.51 31.82 -38.25
N VAL A 741 22.35 30.97 -39.26
CA VAL A 741 21.34 29.90 -39.26
C VAL A 741 21.65 28.89 -38.15
N LEU A 742 22.92 28.54 -37.95
CA LEU A 742 23.36 27.61 -36.91
C LEU A 742 23.17 28.17 -35.48
N GLU A 743 23.34 29.48 -35.29
CA GLU A 743 23.10 30.15 -34.01
C GLU A 743 21.63 30.09 -33.61
N LEU A 744 20.72 30.43 -34.53
CA LEU A 744 19.28 30.33 -34.29
C LEU A 744 18.81 28.87 -34.15
N LEU A 745 19.50 27.92 -34.79
CA LEU A 745 19.32 26.49 -34.52
C LEU A 745 19.75 26.12 -33.09
N GLY A 746 20.84 26.70 -32.59
CA GLY A 746 21.33 26.53 -31.22
C GLY A 746 20.38 27.08 -30.16
N GLU A 747 19.62 28.12 -30.50
CA GLU A 747 18.51 28.67 -29.70
C GLU A 747 17.22 27.82 -29.77
N GLY A 748 17.19 26.80 -30.63
CA GLY A 748 16.07 25.84 -30.73
C GLY A 748 14.96 26.23 -31.71
N LEU A 749 15.15 27.28 -32.53
CA LEU A 749 14.12 27.72 -33.48
C LEU A 749 13.91 26.70 -34.61
N SER A 750 12.65 26.55 -35.04
CA SER A 750 12.26 25.77 -36.21
C SER A 750 12.71 26.44 -37.51
N ASN A 751 12.69 25.71 -38.64
CA ASN A 751 13.13 26.27 -39.92
C ASN A 751 12.21 27.39 -40.41
N ALA A 752 10.92 27.33 -40.04
CA ALA A 752 9.95 28.37 -40.36
C ALA A 752 10.25 29.64 -39.56
N GLU A 753 10.53 29.52 -38.27
CA GLU A 753 10.88 30.64 -37.38
C GLU A 753 12.22 31.28 -37.77
N ILE A 754 13.23 30.48 -38.11
CA ILE A 754 14.51 30.97 -38.67
C ILE A 754 14.27 31.69 -39.98
N GLY A 755 13.38 31.17 -40.83
CA GLY A 755 12.98 31.80 -42.09
C GLY A 755 12.39 33.19 -41.86
N VAL A 756 11.48 33.32 -40.89
CA VAL A 756 10.92 34.62 -40.50
C VAL A 756 12.00 35.55 -39.95
N ARG A 757 12.85 35.05 -39.05
CA ARG A 757 13.90 35.83 -38.36
C ARG A 757 14.95 36.38 -39.33
N LEU A 758 15.36 35.57 -40.30
CA LEU A 758 16.38 35.90 -41.30
C LEU A 758 15.82 36.43 -42.62
N ARG A 759 14.48 36.55 -42.73
CA ARG A 759 13.74 36.95 -43.94
C ARG A 759 14.07 36.07 -45.16
N MET A 760 13.93 34.76 -44.98
CA MET A 760 14.20 33.72 -45.97
C MET A 760 13.03 32.72 -46.02
N SER A 761 12.84 32.04 -47.16
CA SER A 761 11.84 30.96 -47.24
C SER A 761 12.28 29.75 -46.41
N GLU A 762 11.33 29.00 -45.83
CA GLU A 762 11.61 27.80 -45.04
C GLU A 762 12.42 26.75 -45.85
N ALA A 763 12.13 26.63 -47.15
CA ALA A 763 12.86 25.75 -48.06
C ALA A 763 14.34 26.17 -48.19
N THR A 764 14.60 27.48 -48.27
CA THR A 764 15.98 28.01 -48.29
C THR A 764 16.69 27.71 -46.98
N VAL A 765 16.02 27.87 -45.83
CA VAL A 765 16.58 27.51 -44.51
C VAL A 765 16.89 26.01 -44.45
N LYS A 766 15.99 25.13 -44.90
CA LYS A 766 16.25 23.67 -45.01
C LYS A 766 17.53 23.38 -45.79
N SER A 767 17.76 24.04 -46.93
CA SER A 767 18.99 23.87 -47.71
C SER A 767 20.25 24.39 -47.00
N TYR A 768 20.14 25.43 -46.15
CA TYR A 768 21.25 25.86 -45.29
C TYR A 768 21.51 24.83 -44.18
N VAL A 769 20.47 24.34 -43.50
CA VAL A 769 20.61 23.31 -42.47
C VAL A 769 21.26 22.04 -43.04
N SER A 770 20.81 21.54 -44.20
CA SER A 770 21.43 20.37 -44.83
C SER A 770 22.91 20.56 -45.17
N ARG A 771 23.31 21.75 -45.65
CA ARG A 771 24.72 22.05 -45.93
C ARG A 771 25.56 22.17 -44.66
N ILE A 772 25.01 22.81 -43.62
CA ILE A 772 25.64 22.92 -42.30
C ILE A 772 25.86 21.52 -41.71
N LEU A 773 24.85 20.64 -41.78
CA LEU A 773 24.96 19.25 -41.33
C LEU A 773 26.05 18.48 -42.07
N ALA A 774 26.11 18.61 -43.40
CA ALA A 774 27.13 17.97 -44.20
C ALA A 774 28.54 18.48 -43.89
N LYS A 775 28.74 19.82 -43.81
CA LYS A 775 30.04 20.44 -43.50
C LYS A 775 30.53 20.12 -42.10
N LEU A 776 29.61 20.09 -41.13
CA LEU A 776 29.95 19.79 -39.75
C LEU A 776 29.99 18.29 -39.47
N GLY A 777 29.61 17.41 -40.40
CA GLY A 777 29.51 15.96 -40.16
C GLY A 777 28.48 15.60 -39.09
N CYS A 778 27.39 16.36 -39.00
CA CYS A 778 26.28 16.10 -38.08
C CYS A 778 25.18 15.29 -38.78
N ALA A 779 24.71 14.23 -38.15
CA ALA A 779 23.67 13.36 -38.71
C ALA A 779 22.26 13.97 -38.61
N ASN A 780 22.05 14.92 -37.69
CA ASN A 780 20.76 15.59 -37.53
C ASN A 780 20.91 17.01 -36.95
N ARG A 781 19.83 17.80 -37.05
CA ARG A 781 19.80 19.22 -36.62
C ARG A 781 20.10 19.42 -35.14
N VAL A 782 19.77 18.44 -34.28
CA VAL A 782 20.01 18.52 -32.84
C VAL A 782 21.50 18.44 -32.55
N GLN A 783 22.24 17.59 -33.27
CA GLN A 783 23.70 17.54 -33.16
C GLN A 783 24.36 18.85 -33.59
N ALA A 784 23.86 19.50 -34.65
CA ALA A 784 24.36 20.81 -35.06
C ALA A 784 24.03 21.90 -34.03
N ALA A 785 22.81 21.92 -33.48
CA ALA A 785 22.41 22.85 -32.43
C ALA A 785 23.25 22.67 -31.15
N LEU A 786 23.55 21.43 -30.76
CA LEU A 786 24.44 21.12 -29.65
C LEU A 786 25.87 21.59 -29.93
N LEU A 787 26.38 21.40 -31.16
CA LEU A 787 27.70 21.90 -31.55
C LEU A 787 27.77 23.43 -31.53
N ALA A 788 26.70 24.11 -31.93
CA ALA A 788 26.58 25.57 -31.85
C ALA A 788 26.65 26.05 -30.40
N ARG A 789 25.92 25.39 -29.49
CA ARG A 789 25.87 25.74 -28.07
C ARG A 789 27.16 25.39 -27.33
N ASP A 790 27.80 24.28 -27.69
CA ASP A 790 29.15 23.92 -27.21
C ASP A 790 30.19 24.95 -27.65
N ALA A 791 30.06 25.52 -28.85
CA ALA A 791 30.94 26.59 -29.35
C ALA A 791 30.67 27.97 -28.72
N GLY A 792 29.57 28.12 -27.97
CA GLY A 792 29.14 29.37 -27.33
C GLY A 792 28.30 30.29 -28.22
N LEU A 793 27.67 29.76 -29.27
CA LEU A 793 26.68 30.50 -30.07
C LEU A 793 25.28 30.29 -29.49
N GLY A 794 24.45 31.34 -29.47
CA GLY A 794 23.05 31.27 -29.00
C GLY A 794 22.84 31.33 -27.48
N THR A 795 23.78 31.89 -26.71
CA THR A 795 23.61 32.15 -25.26
C THR A 795 23.40 33.64 -24.98
N ARG A 796 22.33 34.23 -25.51
CA ARG A 796 21.73 35.47 -25.00
C ARG A 796 20.26 35.29 -24.71
#